data_AF-A0A967T1H6-F1
#
_entry.id   AF-A0A967T1H6-F1
#
_cell.length_a   1.000
_cell.length_b   1.000
_cell.length_c   1.000
_cell.angle_alpha   90.00
_cell.angle_beta   90.00
_cell.angle_gamma   90.00
#
_symmetry.space_group_name_H-M   'P 1'
#
loop_
_entity.id
_entity.type
_entity.pdbx_description
1 polymer ?
#
loop_
_entity_poly.entity_id
_entity_poly.type
_entity_poly.pdbx_seq_one_letter_code
_entity_poly.pdbx_strand_id
1 'polypeptide(L)'
;MSFDVAIVGSGPAGLSAAARAAGLGLSYVLLEGTAAPANTIQRYQKGKHVMAEPTVVPLRSDLQFAAGTREAVLGAWQNSIDDIGINVRYGAEVTAIEGRRPQFTITLADGDTLAAKSVVLAIGLQGNPRKLGVPGEDDSFVQYTLDDPEEYNGEIIVIVGAGDAAIENAIALARSNSVIIINRRDEFARAKEGNLALITRAIEDGSITCFNKTNVDSVEPGQAIVLNTETGQTRVECNRIIARLGAIPPRGFVESCGIEFPSSDPTTLPELSNQYESNVEGLYVIGALGGYPLIKQAMNQGFEIAEFIAGNDILPADHGILEQKFRALPFGLDVDDTLALIRKRIPLFADVNGLVLRELVLASELLTPKDGDIIFRKNDYTNSFISIVEGEVKVETDEGKSIRLERGQFFGEMSLLSGRRRSATVRASGDCVLLESPRREIIRLMNSYERVRRIIDQFFIIRTLRQGLVPDLPFDEVAAVAAKTELKTFKANDMLFAEGDDADGLHLIRSGSVSVSRNIGGRDIVTTYVSAGNYVGEMALLGQSKRSATVRATVLTESIFLGAEVFAQLLLSQTGLRERVQDTVKDRLSENLRMEAAPEAGDLISFLMQQGLGEATDVLLIDESLCVGCDNCEKACAETHGGTSRLDRSAGPSYAQVHVPTSCRHCEDPHCMKDCPPDAIRRAPNGEVFIEDSCIGCGNCERNCPYGVIQMASAKEKAPGLIAWLMTGRGPGPGERQPLAAEKSVKKAVKCDMCKDLRGGPACVRACPTGAALRMSPSEFVNLTKEAS
;
A
#
# COMPACT_ATOMS: atom_id res chain seq x y z
N MET A 1 -35.26 19.34 27.26
CA MET A 1 -34.60 18.56 28.32
C MET A 1 -33.11 18.85 28.27
N SER A 2 -32.41 18.81 29.40
CA SER A 2 -30.96 19.02 29.47
C SER A 2 -30.27 17.69 29.78
N PHE A 3 -29.33 17.28 28.94
CA PHE A 3 -28.54 16.06 29.08
C PHE A 3 -27.16 16.37 29.70
N ASP A 4 -26.54 15.39 30.35
CA ASP A 4 -25.13 15.48 30.71
C ASP A 4 -24.26 15.42 29.45
N VAL A 5 -24.61 14.55 28.50
CA VAL A 5 -23.89 14.43 27.22
C VAL A 5 -24.83 14.23 26.03
N ALA A 6 -24.61 15.00 24.96
CA ALA A 6 -25.19 14.73 23.65
C ALA A 6 -24.12 14.11 22.73
N ILE A 7 -24.42 12.97 22.13
CA ILE A 7 -23.50 12.24 21.24
C ILE A 7 -24.05 12.38 19.82
N VAL A 8 -23.24 12.89 18.90
CA VAL A 8 -23.64 13.18 17.52
C VAL A 8 -23.00 12.15 16.59
N GLY A 9 -23.83 11.31 15.97
CA GLY A 9 -23.45 10.25 15.04
C GLY A 9 -23.41 8.87 15.70
N SER A 10 -24.17 7.90 15.17
CA SER A 10 -24.24 6.53 15.69
C SER A 10 -23.30 5.56 14.95
N GLY A 11 -22.10 6.05 14.57
CA GLY A 11 -21.01 5.17 14.16
C GLY A 11 -20.52 4.29 15.32
N PRO A 12 -19.53 3.41 15.09
CA PRO A 12 -19.00 2.52 16.13
C PRO A 12 -18.55 3.27 17.40
N ALA A 13 -17.94 4.44 17.22
CA ALA A 13 -17.50 5.30 18.32
C ALA A 13 -18.68 5.85 19.13
N GLY A 14 -19.67 6.43 18.46
CA GLY A 14 -20.83 7.04 19.11
C GLY A 14 -21.74 6.01 19.78
N LEU A 15 -21.92 4.84 19.16
CA LEU A 15 -22.63 3.72 19.79
C LEU A 15 -21.91 3.26 21.06
N SER A 16 -20.57 3.14 21.03
CA SER A 16 -19.82 2.74 22.21
C SER A 16 -19.87 3.78 23.33
N ALA A 17 -19.77 5.07 22.99
CA ALA A 17 -19.96 6.17 23.94
C ALA A 17 -21.36 6.15 24.58
N ALA A 18 -22.39 5.91 23.78
CA ALA A 18 -23.77 5.85 24.25
C ALA A 18 -24.02 4.62 25.13
N ALA A 19 -23.47 3.46 24.75
CA ALA A 19 -23.53 2.25 25.56
C ALA A 19 -22.85 2.46 26.93
N ARG A 20 -21.68 3.09 26.94
CA ARG A 20 -20.95 3.35 28.18
C ARG A 20 -21.64 4.40 29.05
N ALA A 21 -22.16 5.47 28.44
CA ALA A 21 -22.94 6.48 29.14
C ALA A 21 -24.18 5.88 29.83
N ALA A 22 -24.84 4.91 29.17
CA ALA A 22 -25.93 4.14 29.78
C ALA A 22 -25.46 3.34 30.99
N GLY A 23 -24.36 2.60 30.86
CA GLY A 23 -23.77 1.81 31.95
C GLY A 23 -23.32 2.64 33.16
N LEU A 24 -22.91 3.89 32.94
CA LEU A 24 -22.53 4.85 33.98
C LEU A 24 -23.72 5.61 34.57
N GLY A 25 -24.92 5.46 34.01
CA GLY A 25 -26.13 6.16 34.47
C GLY A 25 -26.14 7.66 34.17
N LEU A 26 -25.37 8.12 33.17
CA LEU A 26 -25.39 9.51 32.72
C LEU A 26 -26.71 9.83 32.02
N SER A 27 -27.19 11.08 32.13
CA SER A 27 -28.27 11.54 31.26
C SER A 27 -27.71 11.81 29.86
N TYR A 28 -28.08 11.03 28.85
CA TYR A 28 -27.53 11.19 27.50
C TYR A 28 -28.57 11.03 26.38
N VAL A 29 -28.18 11.49 25.19
CA VAL A 29 -28.90 11.21 23.94
C VAL A 29 -27.89 10.95 22.82
N LEU A 30 -28.11 9.87 22.06
CA LEU A 30 -27.39 9.60 20.81
C LEU A 30 -28.24 10.08 19.62
N LEU A 31 -27.70 10.99 18.83
CA LEU A 31 -28.38 11.58 17.67
C LEU A 31 -27.86 10.94 16.39
N GLU A 32 -28.75 10.34 15.60
CA GLU A 32 -28.43 9.73 14.30
C GLU A 32 -29.28 10.36 13.21
N GLY A 33 -28.63 10.87 12.16
CA GLY A 33 -29.31 11.53 11.04
C GLY A 33 -30.11 10.57 10.16
N THR A 34 -29.74 9.29 10.13
CA THR A 34 -30.46 8.27 9.34
C THR A 34 -31.45 7.44 10.17
N ALA A 35 -32.19 6.57 9.49
CA ALA A 35 -33.19 5.71 10.12
C ALA A 35 -32.60 4.49 10.85
N ALA A 36 -31.30 4.24 10.72
CA ALA A 36 -30.65 3.06 11.28
C ALA A 36 -29.21 3.37 11.71
N PRO A 37 -28.64 2.63 12.69
CA PRO A 37 -27.34 2.97 13.24
C PRO A 37 -26.19 2.55 12.30
N ALA A 38 -24.98 3.05 12.55
CA ALA A 38 -23.76 2.67 11.83
C ALA A 38 -23.85 2.79 10.29
N ASN A 39 -24.49 3.86 9.79
CA ASN A 39 -24.76 4.10 8.35
C ASN A 39 -23.57 3.84 7.42
N THR A 40 -22.34 4.23 7.80
CA THR A 40 -21.14 3.94 6.97
C THR A 40 -20.94 2.44 6.71
N ILE A 41 -21.15 1.60 7.73
CA ILE A 41 -20.97 0.15 7.61
C ILE A 41 -22.19 -0.50 6.95
N GLN A 42 -23.40 0.06 7.12
CA GLN A 42 -24.56 -0.36 6.33
C GLN A 42 -24.32 -0.24 4.83
N ARG A 43 -23.62 0.81 4.41
CA ARG A 43 -23.25 1.07 3.02
C ARG A 43 -22.00 0.34 2.53
N TYR A 44 -21.43 -0.55 3.34
CA TYR A 44 -20.44 -1.51 2.82
C TYR A 44 -21.11 -2.51 1.92
N GLN A 45 -20.39 -3.05 0.94
CA GLN A 45 -20.92 -4.13 0.10
C GLN A 45 -21.41 -5.31 0.95
N LYS A 46 -22.53 -5.91 0.54
CA LYS A 46 -23.07 -7.11 1.18
C LYS A 46 -22.04 -8.24 1.26
N GLY A 47 -22.00 -8.93 2.40
CA GLY A 47 -21.04 -10.00 2.67
C GLY A 47 -19.58 -9.55 2.86
N LYS A 48 -19.28 -8.24 2.76
CA LYS A 48 -17.94 -7.70 3.02
C LYS A 48 -17.46 -8.12 4.41
N HIS A 49 -16.25 -8.64 4.48
CA HIS A 49 -15.63 -9.01 5.76
C HIS A 49 -15.11 -7.74 6.46
N VAL A 50 -15.58 -7.50 7.68
CA VAL A 50 -15.21 -6.37 8.54
C VAL A 50 -14.18 -6.87 9.55
N MET A 51 -13.01 -6.22 9.58
CA MET A 51 -11.88 -6.61 10.42
C MET A 51 -11.93 -5.94 11.79
N ALA A 52 -11.57 -6.68 12.83
CA ALA A 52 -11.42 -6.17 14.20
C ALA A 52 -9.95 -5.85 14.52
N GLU A 53 -9.39 -4.87 13.81
CA GLU A 53 -8.00 -4.42 13.96
C GLU A 53 -7.87 -3.17 14.85
N PRO A 54 -6.73 -2.97 15.54
CA PRO A 54 -5.59 -3.90 15.64
C PRO A 54 -5.87 -5.04 16.62
N THR A 55 -5.32 -6.23 16.37
CA THR A 55 -5.55 -7.43 17.20
C THR A 55 -4.96 -7.32 18.60
N VAL A 56 -3.85 -6.59 18.75
CA VAL A 56 -3.12 -6.43 20.02
C VAL A 56 -3.85 -5.54 21.02
N VAL A 57 -4.76 -4.67 20.57
CA VAL A 57 -5.52 -3.78 21.43
C VAL A 57 -6.80 -4.48 21.89
N PRO A 58 -7.06 -4.55 23.21
CA PRO A 58 -8.30 -5.12 23.72
C PRO A 58 -9.49 -4.22 23.36
N LEU A 59 -10.65 -4.84 23.11
CA LEU A 59 -11.92 -4.11 23.00
C LEU A 59 -12.45 -3.87 24.42
N ARG A 60 -12.67 -2.60 24.79
CA ARG A 60 -13.25 -2.20 26.09
C ARG A 60 -14.73 -1.86 26.03
N SER A 61 -15.24 -1.56 24.83
CA SER A 61 -16.63 -1.21 24.58
C SER A 61 -17.62 -2.21 25.18
N ASP A 62 -18.73 -1.71 25.74
CA ASP A 62 -19.85 -2.53 26.20
C ASP A 62 -20.59 -3.23 25.04
N LEU A 63 -20.41 -2.74 23.80
CA LEU A 63 -20.88 -3.39 22.58
C LEU A 63 -19.95 -4.52 22.12
N GLN A 64 -20.53 -5.62 21.65
CA GLN A 64 -19.77 -6.73 21.06
C GLN A 64 -19.19 -6.36 19.69
N PHE A 65 -17.92 -6.66 19.47
CA PHE A 65 -17.32 -6.54 18.14
C PHE A 65 -16.22 -7.60 17.91
N ALA A 66 -16.42 -8.40 16.88
CA ALA A 66 -15.46 -9.37 16.38
C ALA A 66 -15.40 -9.30 14.85
N ALA A 67 -14.31 -9.78 14.26
CA ALA A 67 -14.20 -9.85 12.80
C ALA A 67 -15.26 -10.80 12.23
N GLY A 68 -15.95 -10.39 11.17
CA GLY A 68 -17.10 -11.10 10.64
C GLY A 68 -17.65 -10.49 9.35
N THR A 69 -18.72 -11.04 8.80
CA THR A 69 -19.42 -10.38 7.69
C THR A 69 -20.09 -9.09 8.17
N ARG A 70 -20.28 -8.13 7.25
CA ARG A 70 -21.02 -6.89 7.48
C ARG A 70 -22.32 -7.14 8.26
N GLU A 71 -23.10 -8.13 7.84
CA GLU A 71 -24.39 -8.46 8.43
C GLU A 71 -24.26 -9.01 9.87
N ALA A 72 -23.26 -9.85 10.11
CA ALA A 72 -23.01 -10.38 11.46
C ALA A 72 -22.60 -9.27 12.44
N VAL A 73 -21.77 -8.32 11.99
CA VAL A 73 -21.35 -7.17 12.81
C VAL A 73 -22.54 -6.25 13.10
N LEU A 74 -23.31 -5.88 12.07
CA LEU A 74 -24.49 -5.02 12.24
C LEU A 74 -25.54 -5.67 13.13
N GLY A 75 -25.79 -6.97 12.98
CA GLY A 75 -26.71 -7.72 13.84
C GLY A 75 -26.26 -7.77 15.30
N ALA A 76 -24.97 -7.98 15.56
CA ALA A 76 -24.43 -7.96 16.91
C ALA A 76 -24.58 -6.58 17.59
N TRP A 77 -24.38 -5.49 16.84
CA TRP A 77 -24.58 -4.14 17.35
C TRP A 77 -26.05 -3.82 17.58
N GLN A 78 -26.94 -4.24 16.68
CA GLN A 78 -28.38 -4.06 16.87
C GLN A 78 -28.86 -4.77 18.16
N ASN A 79 -28.46 -6.03 18.36
CA ASN A 79 -28.78 -6.75 19.60
C ASN A 79 -28.23 -6.02 20.84
N SER A 80 -27.01 -5.50 20.76
CA SER A 80 -26.41 -4.77 21.88
C SER A 80 -27.14 -3.43 22.16
N ILE A 81 -27.64 -2.75 21.13
CA ILE A 81 -28.46 -1.53 21.27
C ILE A 81 -29.75 -1.85 22.04
N ASP A 82 -30.42 -2.93 21.65
CA ASP A 82 -31.69 -3.35 22.22
C ASP A 82 -31.52 -3.87 23.67
N ASP A 83 -30.50 -4.70 23.91
CA ASP A 83 -30.21 -5.30 25.21
C ASP A 83 -29.80 -4.26 26.27
N ILE A 84 -28.99 -3.26 25.88
CA ILE A 84 -28.56 -2.18 26.78
C ILE A 84 -29.66 -1.10 26.92
N GLY A 85 -30.58 -1.02 25.95
CA GLY A 85 -31.60 0.02 25.91
C GLY A 85 -31.03 1.39 25.56
N ILE A 86 -30.16 1.47 24.55
CA ILE A 86 -29.46 2.71 24.22
C ILE A 86 -30.47 3.78 23.75
N ASN A 87 -30.45 4.96 24.37
CA ASN A 87 -31.29 6.09 23.99
C ASN A 87 -30.82 6.74 22.67
N VAL A 88 -31.34 6.26 21.54
CA VAL A 88 -31.05 6.76 20.19
C VAL A 88 -32.25 7.52 19.62
N ARG A 89 -32.01 8.75 19.13
CA ARG A 89 -32.98 9.51 18.32
C ARG A 89 -32.56 9.43 16.85
N TYR A 90 -33.26 8.61 16.09
CA TYR A 90 -33.10 8.48 14.63
C TYR A 90 -33.74 9.65 13.88
N GLY A 91 -33.27 9.90 12.66
CA GLY A 91 -33.72 11.06 11.85
C GLY A 91 -33.36 12.42 12.45
N ALA A 92 -32.43 12.46 13.41
CA ALA A 92 -31.99 13.66 14.11
C ALA A 92 -30.66 14.15 13.53
N GLU A 93 -30.72 14.77 12.35
CA GLU A 93 -29.57 15.43 11.75
C GLU A 93 -29.24 16.73 12.51
N VAL A 94 -28.01 16.86 12.99
CA VAL A 94 -27.53 18.05 13.71
C VAL A 94 -26.99 19.06 12.72
N THR A 95 -27.49 20.30 12.77
CA THR A 95 -27.12 21.39 11.85
C THR A 95 -26.26 22.47 12.49
N ALA A 96 -26.35 22.64 13.82
CA ALA A 96 -25.50 23.57 14.57
C ALA A 96 -25.28 23.10 16.01
N ILE A 97 -24.09 23.39 16.55
CA ILE A 97 -23.76 23.23 17.97
C ILE A 97 -23.14 24.54 18.43
N GLU A 98 -23.76 25.18 19.41
CA GLU A 98 -23.32 26.48 19.93
C GLU A 98 -23.15 26.42 21.45
N GLY A 99 -22.19 27.18 21.96
CA GLY A 99 -21.93 27.30 23.39
C GLY A 99 -20.64 26.62 23.83
N ARG A 100 -20.56 26.37 25.14
CA ARG A 100 -19.43 25.73 25.82
C ARG A 100 -19.92 25.10 27.11
N ARG A 101 -19.17 24.17 27.71
CA ARG A 101 -19.51 23.62 29.02
C ARG A 101 -19.78 24.76 30.02
N PRO A 102 -20.85 24.69 30.85
CA PRO A 102 -21.80 23.58 31.01
C PRO A 102 -23.08 23.70 30.18
N GLN A 103 -23.13 24.54 29.14
CA GLN A 103 -24.35 24.75 28.35
C GLN A 103 -24.05 24.82 26.86
N PHE A 104 -24.32 23.72 26.17
CA PHE A 104 -24.43 23.66 24.72
C PHE A 104 -25.89 23.68 24.29
N THR A 105 -26.15 24.31 23.15
CA THR A 105 -27.39 24.20 22.39
C THR A 105 -27.09 23.43 21.10
N ILE A 106 -27.80 22.33 20.88
CA ILE A 106 -27.71 21.52 19.66
C ILE A 106 -28.99 21.74 18.86
N THR A 107 -28.85 22.21 17.62
CA THR A 107 -29.97 22.46 16.69
C THR A 107 -30.07 21.31 15.70
N LEU A 108 -31.28 20.79 15.52
CA LEU A 108 -31.59 19.72 14.57
C LEU A 108 -32.15 20.29 13.26
N ALA A 109 -32.11 19.49 12.19
CA ALA A 109 -32.61 19.87 10.87
C ALA A 109 -34.12 20.14 10.83
N ASP A 110 -34.89 19.53 11.74
CA ASP A 110 -36.33 19.78 11.92
C ASP A 110 -36.65 21.07 12.71
N GLY A 111 -35.61 21.78 13.18
CA GLY A 111 -35.73 23.01 13.98
C GLY A 111 -35.81 22.77 15.49
N ASP A 112 -35.85 21.52 15.96
CA ASP A 112 -35.80 21.21 17.38
C ASP A 112 -34.43 21.58 17.97
N THR A 113 -34.44 21.95 19.25
CA THR A 113 -33.21 22.26 20.01
C THR A 113 -33.10 21.41 21.26
N LEU A 114 -31.89 20.97 21.56
CA LEU A 114 -31.53 20.18 22.74
C LEU A 114 -30.44 20.91 23.53
N ALA A 115 -30.43 20.74 24.84
CA ALA A 115 -29.38 21.28 25.70
C ALA A 115 -28.53 20.14 26.28
N ALA A 116 -27.21 20.30 26.33
CA ALA A 116 -26.32 19.36 27.00
C ALA A 116 -25.16 20.06 27.71
N LYS A 117 -24.61 19.43 28.76
CA LYS A 117 -23.40 19.95 29.43
C LYS A 117 -22.14 19.70 28.61
N SER A 118 -22.14 18.64 27.81
CA SER A 118 -21.03 18.26 26.92
C SER A 118 -21.54 17.64 25.65
N VAL A 119 -20.72 17.73 24.60
CA VAL A 119 -21.04 17.19 23.28
C VAL A 119 -19.91 16.32 22.79
N VAL A 120 -20.24 15.14 22.27
CA VAL A 120 -19.29 14.21 21.65
C VAL A 120 -19.61 14.14 20.16
N LEU A 121 -18.71 14.65 19.32
CA LEU A 121 -18.76 14.52 17.87
C LEU A 121 -18.16 13.17 17.45
N ALA A 122 -19.04 12.21 17.19
CA ALA A 122 -18.70 10.87 16.69
C ALA A 122 -19.06 10.71 15.20
N ILE A 123 -18.94 11.80 14.44
CA ILE A 123 -19.29 11.85 13.02
C ILE A 123 -18.15 11.28 12.16
N GLY A 124 -18.50 10.40 11.22
CA GLY A 124 -17.55 9.83 10.27
C GLY A 124 -17.19 10.80 9.14
N LEU A 125 -16.12 10.49 8.41
CA LEU A 125 -15.72 11.24 7.22
C LEU A 125 -16.54 10.90 5.97
N GLN A 126 -17.32 9.81 5.99
CA GLN A 126 -17.98 9.23 4.80
C GLN A 126 -19.47 9.57 4.63
N GLY A 127 -20.07 10.33 5.55
CA GLY A 127 -21.48 10.70 5.49
C GLY A 127 -21.82 11.73 4.40
N ASN A 128 -20.83 12.50 3.93
CA ASN A 128 -21.01 13.56 2.94
C ASN A 128 -20.24 13.23 1.64
N PRO A 129 -20.83 12.42 0.73
CA PRO A 129 -20.17 12.05 -0.51
C PRO A 129 -19.92 13.31 -1.36
N ARG A 130 -18.76 13.35 -2.02
CA ARG A 130 -18.51 14.37 -3.05
C ARG A 130 -19.52 14.17 -4.17
N LYS A 131 -20.35 15.19 -4.41
CA LYS A 131 -21.31 15.24 -5.51
C LYS A 131 -20.62 15.51 -6.85
N LEU A 132 -21.31 15.26 -7.97
CA LEU A 132 -20.77 15.50 -9.31
C LEU A 132 -20.58 17.01 -9.57
N GLY A 133 -21.47 17.84 -9.04
CA GLY A 133 -21.52 19.28 -9.20
C GLY A 133 -22.01 19.72 -10.58
N VAL A 134 -22.88 18.93 -11.22
CA VAL A 134 -23.32 19.12 -12.61
C VAL A 134 -24.84 19.10 -12.73
N PRO A 135 -25.43 19.69 -13.79
CA PRO A 135 -26.87 19.59 -14.03
C PRO A 135 -27.34 18.13 -14.13
N GLY A 136 -28.47 17.80 -13.49
CA GLY A 136 -29.07 16.46 -13.50
C GLY A 136 -28.53 15.48 -12.43
N GLU A 137 -27.61 15.93 -11.56
CA GLU A 137 -26.96 15.06 -10.58
C GLU A 137 -27.85 14.51 -9.45
N ASP A 138 -29.01 15.12 -9.21
CA ASP A 138 -29.95 14.73 -8.15
C ASP A 138 -31.02 13.73 -8.65
N ASP A 139 -30.94 13.30 -9.91
CA ASP A 139 -31.86 12.29 -10.44
C ASP A 139 -31.62 10.91 -9.80
N SER A 140 -32.69 10.12 -9.64
CA SER A 140 -32.63 8.74 -9.11
C SER A 140 -31.70 7.80 -9.89
N PHE A 141 -31.40 8.16 -11.13
CA PHE A 141 -30.43 7.53 -12.03
C PHE A 141 -28.97 7.67 -11.56
N VAL A 142 -28.69 8.63 -10.66
CA VAL A 142 -27.37 8.90 -10.09
C VAL A 142 -27.31 8.42 -8.63
N GLN A 143 -26.40 7.48 -8.36
CA GLN A 143 -26.16 6.92 -7.05
C GLN A 143 -24.75 7.30 -6.57
N TYR A 144 -24.58 7.58 -5.29
CA TYR A 144 -23.27 7.90 -4.69
C TYR A 144 -22.68 6.75 -3.87
N THR A 145 -23.44 5.67 -3.74
CA THR A 145 -23.08 4.44 -3.03
C THR A 145 -23.56 3.22 -3.81
N LEU A 146 -22.98 2.05 -3.53
CA LEU A 146 -23.37 0.77 -4.12
C LEU A 146 -23.44 -0.25 -2.98
N ASP A 147 -24.63 -0.74 -2.70
CA ASP A 147 -24.89 -1.60 -1.54
C ASP A 147 -24.73 -3.09 -1.88
N ASP A 148 -25.27 -3.52 -3.02
CA ASP A 148 -25.13 -4.89 -3.53
C ASP A 148 -24.90 -4.88 -5.06
N PRO A 149 -23.70 -5.25 -5.54
CA PRO A 149 -23.44 -5.33 -6.98
C PRO A 149 -24.22 -6.48 -7.66
N GLU A 150 -24.67 -7.49 -6.92
CA GLU A 150 -25.41 -8.64 -7.48
C GLU A 150 -26.88 -8.31 -7.79
N GLU A 151 -27.39 -7.16 -7.33
CA GLU A 151 -28.75 -6.69 -7.66
C GLU A 151 -28.89 -6.25 -9.12
N TYR A 152 -27.76 -5.96 -9.79
CA TYR A 152 -27.75 -5.45 -11.16
C TYR A 152 -27.22 -6.51 -12.13
N ASN A 153 -27.97 -6.74 -13.21
CA ASN A 153 -27.61 -7.72 -14.22
C ASN A 153 -28.02 -7.23 -15.62
N GLY A 154 -27.10 -7.33 -16.59
CA GLY A 154 -27.32 -6.95 -17.97
C GLY A 154 -27.47 -5.44 -18.20
N GLU A 155 -27.06 -4.60 -17.24
CA GLU A 155 -27.15 -3.14 -17.36
C GLU A 155 -25.87 -2.52 -17.94
N ILE A 156 -25.98 -1.32 -18.51
CA ILE A 156 -24.85 -0.44 -18.81
C ILE A 156 -24.68 0.52 -17.63
N ILE A 157 -23.60 0.37 -16.87
CA ILE A 157 -23.39 1.13 -15.64
C ILE A 157 -22.14 2.01 -15.78
N VAL A 158 -22.32 3.31 -15.57
CA VAL A 158 -21.22 4.28 -15.57
C VAL A 158 -20.75 4.50 -14.13
N ILE A 159 -19.48 4.22 -13.84
CA ILE A 159 -18.84 4.57 -12.57
C ILE A 159 -18.04 5.85 -12.74
N VAL A 160 -18.32 6.86 -11.93
CA VAL A 160 -17.55 8.11 -11.90
C VAL A 160 -16.63 8.12 -10.69
N GLY A 161 -15.33 7.97 -10.91
CA GLY A 161 -14.34 7.92 -9.83
C GLY A 161 -13.19 6.97 -10.14
N ALA A 162 -12.06 7.21 -9.45
CA ALA A 162 -10.79 6.50 -9.68
C ALA A 162 -10.09 6.08 -8.37
N GLY A 163 -10.82 6.05 -7.25
CA GLY A 163 -10.31 5.53 -5.98
C GLY A 163 -10.66 4.05 -5.78
N ASP A 164 -10.11 3.43 -4.75
CA ASP A 164 -10.33 2.00 -4.42
C ASP A 164 -11.80 1.60 -4.46
N ALA A 165 -12.68 2.35 -3.79
CA ALA A 165 -14.10 2.03 -3.76
C ALA A 165 -14.81 2.18 -5.12
N ALA A 166 -14.30 3.00 -6.03
CA ALA A 166 -14.81 3.09 -7.39
C ALA A 166 -14.40 1.85 -8.20
N ILE A 167 -13.13 1.47 -8.06
CA ILE A 167 -12.52 0.32 -8.73
C ILE A 167 -13.15 -1.00 -8.26
N GLU A 168 -13.27 -1.20 -6.94
CA GLU A 168 -13.92 -2.38 -6.35
C GLU A 168 -15.36 -2.54 -6.86
N ASN A 169 -16.12 -1.44 -6.94
CA ASN A 169 -17.46 -1.44 -7.49
C ASN A 169 -17.48 -1.79 -8.99
N ALA A 170 -16.56 -1.22 -9.76
CA ALA A 170 -16.47 -1.45 -11.20
C ALA A 170 -16.16 -2.92 -11.52
N ILE A 171 -15.18 -3.51 -10.83
CA ILE A 171 -14.80 -4.92 -10.97
C ILE A 171 -15.93 -5.86 -10.53
N ALA A 172 -16.62 -5.54 -9.44
CA ALA A 172 -17.73 -6.35 -8.96
C ALA A 172 -18.90 -6.37 -9.97
N LEU A 173 -19.26 -5.20 -10.50
CA LEU A 173 -20.36 -5.06 -11.46
C LEU A 173 -20.03 -5.63 -12.84
N ALA A 174 -18.77 -5.56 -13.27
CA ALA A 174 -18.32 -6.06 -14.58
C ALA A 174 -18.52 -7.58 -14.76
N ARG A 175 -18.77 -8.33 -13.67
CA ARG A 175 -19.08 -9.77 -13.74
C ARG A 175 -20.39 -10.07 -14.45
N SER A 176 -21.34 -9.14 -14.46
CA SER A 176 -22.70 -9.36 -14.96
C SER A 176 -23.26 -8.16 -15.74
N ASN A 177 -22.47 -7.09 -15.91
CA ASN A 177 -22.91 -5.83 -16.50
C ASN A 177 -21.82 -5.26 -17.42
N SER A 178 -22.23 -4.37 -18.33
CA SER A 178 -21.32 -3.58 -19.15
C SER A 178 -20.92 -2.33 -18.36
N VAL A 179 -19.67 -2.27 -17.90
CA VAL A 179 -19.21 -1.20 -17.01
C VAL A 179 -18.31 -0.21 -17.74
N ILE A 180 -18.60 1.08 -17.54
CA ILE A 180 -17.80 2.19 -18.03
C ILE A 180 -17.26 2.96 -16.83
N ILE A 181 -15.95 3.10 -16.68
CA ILE A 181 -15.33 3.89 -15.60
C ILE A 181 -14.78 5.22 -16.12
N ILE A 182 -15.09 6.31 -15.43
CA ILE A 182 -14.69 7.67 -15.79
C ILE A 182 -13.67 8.18 -14.77
N ASN A 183 -12.50 8.55 -15.29
CA ASN A 183 -11.41 9.14 -14.54
C ASN A 183 -11.09 10.54 -15.06
N ARG A 184 -11.06 11.52 -14.15
CA ARG A 184 -10.71 12.91 -14.49
C ARG A 184 -9.22 13.09 -14.79
N ARG A 185 -8.38 12.15 -14.35
CA ARG A 185 -6.94 12.13 -14.61
C ARG A 185 -6.62 11.10 -15.68
N ASP A 186 -5.35 11.08 -16.09
CA ASP A 186 -4.85 10.07 -17.01
C ASP A 186 -4.50 8.73 -16.32
N GLU A 187 -4.59 8.70 -15.00
CA GLU A 187 -4.13 7.59 -14.16
C GLU A 187 -4.96 7.44 -12.88
N PHE A 188 -5.01 6.22 -12.34
CA PHE A 188 -5.66 5.90 -11.07
C PHE A 188 -4.70 6.15 -9.89
N ALA A 189 -4.14 7.36 -9.80
CA ALA A 189 -3.07 7.73 -8.85
C ALA A 189 -3.43 7.54 -7.35
N ARG A 190 -4.71 7.36 -7.03
CA ARG A 190 -5.21 7.18 -5.65
C ARG A 190 -5.58 5.73 -5.33
N ALA A 191 -5.53 4.85 -6.33
CA ALA A 191 -5.81 3.44 -6.13
C ALA A 191 -4.60 2.76 -5.48
N LYS A 192 -4.88 1.83 -4.57
CA LYS A 192 -3.86 0.88 -4.12
C LYS A 192 -3.44 0.03 -5.30
N GLU A 193 -2.19 -0.40 -5.30
CA GLU A 193 -1.59 -1.08 -6.44
C GLU A 193 -2.30 -2.39 -6.83
N GLY A 194 -2.91 -3.14 -5.90
CA GLY A 194 -3.72 -4.29 -6.27
C GLY A 194 -5.01 -3.92 -6.98
N ASN A 195 -5.73 -2.90 -6.48
CA ASN A 195 -6.90 -2.36 -7.18
C ASN A 195 -6.51 -1.77 -8.55
N LEU A 196 -5.37 -1.06 -8.62
CA LEU A 196 -4.80 -0.56 -9.87
C LEU A 196 -4.53 -1.71 -10.86
N ALA A 197 -3.87 -2.79 -10.42
CA ALA A 197 -3.61 -3.94 -11.27
C ALA A 197 -4.91 -4.58 -11.79
N LEU A 198 -5.93 -4.69 -10.93
CA LEU A 198 -7.22 -5.26 -11.30
C LEU A 198 -7.98 -4.40 -12.32
N ILE A 199 -8.05 -3.09 -12.10
CA ILE A 199 -8.76 -2.19 -13.04
C ILE A 199 -8.01 -2.10 -14.36
N THR A 200 -6.67 -2.03 -14.33
CA THR A 200 -5.85 -2.00 -15.55
C THR A 200 -6.07 -3.27 -16.37
N ARG A 201 -6.02 -4.45 -15.74
CA ARG A 201 -6.29 -5.72 -16.43
C ARG A 201 -7.70 -5.77 -17.02
N ALA A 202 -8.70 -5.32 -16.27
CA ALA A 202 -10.09 -5.29 -16.72
C ALA A 202 -10.32 -4.32 -17.90
N ILE A 203 -9.52 -3.25 -17.99
CA ILE A 203 -9.52 -2.35 -19.13
C ILE A 203 -8.82 -2.99 -20.34
N GLU A 204 -7.67 -3.63 -20.11
CA GLU A 204 -6.88 -4.29 -21.16
C GLU A 204 -7.61 -5.48 -21.81
N ASP A 205 -8.33 -6.28 -21.02
CA ASP A 205 -9.12 -7.41 -21.53
C ASP A 205 -10.50 -7.00 -22.06
N GLY A 206 -10.84 -5.71 -21.98
CA GLY A 206 -12.08 -5.14 -22.49
C GLY A 206 -13.32 -5.40 -21.64
N SER A 207 -13.18 -5.98 -20.45
CA SER A 207 -14.31 -6.17 -19.52
C SER A 207 -14.83 -4.86 -18.92
N ILE A 208 -14.01 -3.81 -18.86
CA ILE A 208 -14.38 -2.47 -18.44
C ILE A 208 -13.91 -1.45 -19.48
N THR A 209 -14.82 -0.59 -19.95
CA THR A 209 -14.45 0.55 -20.80
C THR A 209 -14.01 1.73 -19.92
N CYS A 210 -12.90 2.40 -20.24
CA CYS A 210 -12.40 3.53 -19.45
C CYS A 210 -12.32 4.83 -20.25
N PHE A 211 -12.88 5.90 -19.69
CA PHE A 211 -12.67 7.28 -20.15
C PHE A 211 -11.70 8.00 -19.20
N ASN A 212 -10.46 8.18 -19.63
CA ASN A 212 -9.44 8.97 -18.92
C ASN A 212 -9.50 10.44 -19.30
N LYS A 213 -8.90 11.30 -18.47
CA LYS A 213 -8.88 12.76 -18.63
C LYS A 213 -10.25 13.35 -18.98
N THR A 214 -11.29 12.74 -18.43
CA THR A 214 -12.67 13.02 -18.81
C THR A 214 -13.43 13.54 -17.61
N ASN A 215 -14.14 14.65 -17.80
CA ASN A 215 -15.01 15.23 -16.79
C ASN A 215 -16.47 15.04 -17.20
N VAL A 216 -17.35 14.91 -16.21
CA VAL A 216 -18.80 14.92 -16.45
C VAL A 216 -19.22 16.37 -16.67
N ASP A 217 -19.98 16.60 -17.73
CA ASP A 217 -20.53 17.92 -18.07
C ASP A 217 -21.94 18.08 -17.51
N SER A 218 -22.81 17.10 -17.80
CA SER A 218 -24.20 17.06 -17.37
C SER A 218 -24.73 15.62 -17.38
N VAL A 219 -25.83 15.39 -16.68
CA VAL A 219 -26.59 14.14 -16.67
C VAL A 219 -27.94 14.40 -17.32
N GLU A 220 -28.29 13.58 -18.32
CA GLU A 220 -29.62 13.51 -18.90
C GLU A 220 -30.45 12.49 -18.10
N PRO A 221 -31.44 12.92 -17.30
CA PRO A 221 -32.20 12.07 -16.40
C PRO A 221 -32.71 10.78 -17.04
N GLY A 222 -32.35 9.63 -16.45
CA GLY A 222 -32.82 8.30 -16.88
C GLY A 222 -32.31 7.81 -18.22
N GLN A 223 -31.39 8.53 -18.88
CA GLN A 223 -31.04 8.25 -20.28
C GLN A 223 -29.53 8.18 -20.53
N ALA A 224 -28.77 9.22 -20.16
CA ALA A 224 -27.37 9.32 -20.57
C ALA A 224 -26.55 10.22 -19.65
N ILE A 225 -25.23 10.06 -19.74
CA ILE A 225 -24.26 11.00 -19.17
C ILE A 225 -23.51 11.71 -20.30
N VAL A 226 -23.34 13.03 -20.16
CA VAL A 226 -22.60 13.85 -21.12
C VAL A 226 -21.22 14.16 -20.57
N LEU A 227 -20.20 13.86 -21.35
CA LEU A 227 -18.80 13.86 -20.95
C LEU A 227 -18.00 14.88 -21.77
N ASN A 228 -17.11 15.62 -21.11
CA ASN A 228 -16.10 16.44 -21.75
C ASN A 228 -14.80 15.63 -21.82
N THR A 229 -14.49 15.13 -23.02
CA THR A 229 -13.28 14.36 -23.34
C THR A 229 -12.24 15.26 -24.04
N GLU A 230 -11.00 14.79 -24.19
CA GLU A 230 -9.95 15.53 -24.93
C GLU A 230 -10.33 15.78 -26.41
N THR A 231 -11.16 14.92 -26.99
CA THR A 231 -11.61 15.03 -28.39
C THR A 231 -12.93 15.79 -28.56
N GLY A 232 -13.48 16.33 -27.47
CA GLY A 232 -14.76 17.05 -27.45
C GLY A 232 -15.84 16.39 -26.59
N GLN A 233 -17.06 16.87 -26.72
CA GLN A 233 -18.19 16.39 -25.92
C GLN A 233 -18.69 15.03 -26.44
N THR A 234 -18.87 14.06 -25.56
CA THR A 234 -19.37 12.71 -25.89
C THR A 234 -20.57 12.37 -25.03
N ARG A 235 -21.60 11.78 -25.62
CA ARG A 235 -22.81 11.32 -24.92
C ARG A 235 -22.76 9.81 -24.76
N VAL A 236 -22.91 9.31 -23.54
CA VAL A 236 -22.87 7.89 -23.21
C VAL A 236 -24.21 7.47 -22.64
N GLU A 237 -24.94 6.63 -23.36
CA GLU A 237 -26.18 6.03 -22.88
C GLU A 237 -25.86 4.99 -21.79
N CYS A 238 -26.60 5.05 -20.70
CA CYS A 238 -26.43 4.13 -19.59
C CYS A 238 -27.75 3.90 -18.87
N ASN A 239 -27.80 2.86 -18.05
CA ASN A 239 -28.95 2.56 -17.21
C ASN A 239 -28.80 3.18 -15.81
N ARG A 240 -27.56 3.41 -15.35
CA ARG A 240 -27.23 4.01 -14.05
C ARG A 240 -25.88 4.70 -14.05
N ILE A 241 -25.75 5.68 -13.18
CA ILE A 241 -24.48 6.33 -12.84
C ILE A 241 -24.17 6.07 -11.36
N ILE A 242 -23.00 5.53 -11.06
CA ILE A 242 -22.50 5.33 -9.69
C ILE A 242 -21.28 6.22 -9.47
N ALA A 243 -21.46 7.34 -8.78
CA ALA A 243 -20.42 8.31 -8.45
C ALA A 243 -19.70 7.95 -7.14
N ARG A 244 -18.46 7.48 -7.23
CA ARG A 244 -17.57 7.14 -6.10
C ARG A 244 -16.41 8.12 -6.00
N LEU A 245 -16.76 9.37 -5.67
CA LEU A 245 -15.84 10.51 -5.69
C LEU A 245 -15.09 10.75 -4.37
N GLY A 246 -15.29 9.87 -3.39
CA GLY A 246 -14.84 10.07 -2.01
C GLY A 246 -15.84 10.90 -1.22
N ALA A 247 -15.46 11.30 -0.01
CA ALA A 247 -16.27 12.12 0.86
C ALA A 247 -15.50 13.36 1.30
N ILE A 248 -16.23 14.41 1.67
CA ILE A 248 -15.65 15.63 2.24
C ILE A 248 -15.84 15.53 3.76
N PRO A 249 -14.74 15.60 4.55
CA PRO A 249 -14.87 15.85 5.98
C PRO A 249 -15.80 17.05 6.18
N PRO A 250 -16.72 17.03 7.15
CA PRO A 250 -17.65 18.14 7.38
C PRO A 250 -16.96 19.33 8.06
N ARG A 251 -15.82 19.78 7.51
CA ARG A 251 -14.94 20.79 8.10
C ARG A 251 -15.67 22.09 8.39
N GLY A 252 -16.50 22.58 7.46
CA GLY A 252 -17.29 23.79 7.69
C GLY A 252 -18.25 23.68 8.88
N PHE A 253 -18.87 22.51 9.09
CA PHE A 253 -19.69 22.26 10.27
C PHE A 253 -18.83 22.21 11.54
N VAL A 254 -17.70 21.51 11.50
CA VAL A 254 -16.77 21.42 12.64
C VAL A 254 -16.21 22.80 13.03
N GLU A 255 -15.81 23.62 12.05
CA GLU A 255 -15.39 25.02 12.24
C GLU A 255 -16.54 25.87 12.78
N SER A 256 -17.78 25.67 12.33
CA SER A 256 -18.95 26.38 12.88
C SER A 256 -19.25 26.02 14.34
N CYS A 257 -18.78 24.86 14.83
CA CYS A 257 -18.84 24.50 16.24
C CYS A 257 -17.75 25.19 17.09
N GLY A 258 -16.88 26.00 16.47
CA GLY A 258 -15.76 26.69 17.11
C GLY A 258 -14.45 25.89 17.16
N ILE A 259 -14.38 24.72 16.53
CA ILE A 259 -13.17 23.89 16.52
C ILE A 259 -12.14 24.46 15.54
N GLU A 260 -10.91 24.61 16.01
CA GLU A 260 -9.77 25.09 15.22
C GLU A 260 -8.98 23.94 14.57
N PHE A 261 -8.42 24.20 13.39
CA PHE A 261 -7.57 23.26 12.66
C PHE A 261 -6.14 23.82 12.54
N PRO A 262 -5.09 22.98 12.67
CA PRO A 262 -3.70 23.40 12.54
C PRO A 262 -3.33 24.05 11.19
N SER A 263 -4.08 23.75 10.12
CA SER A 263 -3.82 24.30 8.78
C SER A 263 -5.09 24.43 7.93
N SER A 264 -4.99 25.17 6.82
CA SER A 264 -6.05 25.32 5.82
C SER A 264 -6.19 24.13 4.88
N ASP A 265 -5.32 23.11 4.97
CA ASP A 265 -5.44 21.90 4.16
C ASP A 265 -6.76 21.17 4.48
N PRO A 266 -7.63 20.91 3.49
CA PRO A 266 -8.91 20.22 3.70
C PRO A 266 -8.82 18.83 4.34
N THR A 267 -7.64 18.21 4.34
CA THR A 267 -7.38 16.88 4.92
C THR A 267 -6.86 16.93 6.36
N THR A 268 -6.50 18.12 6.86
CA THR A 268 -6.04 18.30 8.23
C THR A 268 -7.15 17.95 9.23
N LEU A 269 -6.79 17.21 10.27
CA LEU A 269 -7.67 16.86 11.39
C LEU A 269 -7.53 17.90 12.51
N PRO A 270 -8.55 18.09 13.38
CA PRO A 270 -8.45 18.99 14.51
C PRO A 270 -7.37 18.52 15.50
N GLU A 271 -6.75 19.45 16.20
CA GLU A 271 -5.87 19.12 17.33
C GLU A 271 -6.74 18.83 18.55
N LEU A 272 -6.45 17.71 19.23
CA LEU A 272 -7.24 17.20 20.34
C LEU A 272 -6.33 16.90 21.53
N SER A 273 -6.86 17.04 22.73
CA SER A 273 -6.20 16.59 23.96
C SER A 273 -6.12 15.06 24.01
N ASN A 274 -5.36 14.52 24.98
CA ASN A 274 -5.31 13.07 25.23
C ASN A 274 -6.66 12.49 25.70
N GLN A 275 -7.60 13.35 26.08
CA GLN A 275 -8.99 13.00 26.41
C GLN A 275 -9.96 13.31 25.26
N TYR A 276 -9.44 13.51 24.05
CA TYR A 276 -10.22 13.77 22.83
C TYR A 276 -10.97 15.10 22.82
N GLU A 277 -10.61 16.03 23.71
CA GLU A 277 -11.24 17.34 23.81
C GLU A 277 -10.64 18.30 22.78
N SER A 278 -11.51 19.08 22.12
CA SER A 278 -11.10 20.13 21.21
C SER A 278 -10.65 21.40 21.97
N ASN A 279 -10.35 22.47 21.24
CA ASN A 279 -10.14 23.80 21.82
C ASN A 279 -11.41 24.40 22.46
N VAL A 280 -12.58 23.80 22.26
CA VAL A 280 -13.85 24.20 22.88
C VAL A 280 -14.14 23.30 24.08
N GLU A 281 -14.14 23.89 25.28
CA GLU A 281 -14.36 23.18 26.54
C GLU A 281 -15.69 22.41 26.56
N GLY A 282 -15.62 21.10 26.79
CA GLY A 282 -16.72 20.14 26.80
C GLY A 282 -17.19 19.67 25.42
N LEU A 283 -16.49 20.05 24.34
CA LEU A 283 -16.72 19.53 22.99
C LEU A 283 -15.60 18.57 22.60
N TYR A 284 -15.95 17.29 22.49
CA TYR A 284 -15.04 16.18 22.23
C TYR A 284 -15.22 15.63 20.83
N VAL A 285 -14.15 15.09 20.24
CA VAL A 285 -14.15 14.53 18.88
C VAL A 285 -13.54 13.14 18.88
N ILE A 286 -14.30 12.13 18.44
CA ILE A 286 -13.87 10.73 18.44
C ILE A 286 -14.07 10.05 17.08
N GLY A 287 -13.42 8.89 16.91
CA GLY A 287 -13.46 8.09 15.70
C GLY A 287 -12.65 8.70 14.55
N ALA A 288 -13.16 8.53 13.32
CA ALA A 288 -12.41 8.90 12.11
C ALA A 288 -12.07 10.40 12.05
N LEU A 289 -12.94 11.28 12.55
CA LEU A 289 -12.69 12.72 12.60
C LEU A 289 -11.58 13.10 13.61
N GLY A 290 -11.38 12.29 14.65
CA GLY A 290 -10.28 12.47 15.61
C GLY A 290 -8.95 11.85 15.16
N GLY A 291 -8.93 11.09 14.06
CA GLY A 291 -7.70 10.49 13.51
C GLY A 291 -7.54 8.99 13.75
N TYR A 292 -8.52 8.33 14.36
CA TYR A 292 -8.56 6.86 14.48
C TYR A 292 -9.64 6.27 13.55
N PRO A 293 -9.30 5.89 12.31
CA PRO A 293 -10.28 5.35 11.37
C PRO A 293 -10.63 3.87 11.62
N LEU A 294 -9.85 3.16 12.46
CA LEU A 294 -10.09 1.74 12.76
C LEU A 294 -11.26 1.56 13.73
N ILE A 295 -12.19 0.66 13.38
CA ILE A 295 -13.44 0.45 14.11
C ILE A 295 -13.19 0.13 15.60
N LYS A 296 -12.28 -0.79 15.91
CA LYS A 296 -12.02 -1.20 17.31
C LYS A 296 -11.50 -0.03 18.16
N GLN A 297 -10.58 0.75 17.61
CA GLN A 297 -10.05 1.93 18.30
C GLN A 297 -11.12 3.00 18.49
N ALA A 298 -11.91 3.26 17.44
CA ALA A 298 -13.02 4.21 17.51
C ALA A 298 -14.03 3.81 18.61
N MET A 299 -14.33 2.51 18.76
CA MET A 299 -15.15 2.00 19.86
C MET A 299 -14.49 2.21 21.23
N ASN A 300 -13.19 1.94 21.38
CA ASN A 300 -12.48 2.20 22.63
C ASN A 300 -12.49 3.69 23.01
N GLN A 301 -12.34 4.60 22.05
CA GLN A 301 -12.48 6.04 22.30
C GLN A 301 -13.88 6.40 22.79
N GLY A 302 -14.92 5.77 22.25
CA GLY A 302 -16.29 5.93 22.70
C GLY A 302 -16.46 5.55 24.17
N PHE A 303 -15.95 4.37 24.55
CA PHE A 303 -15.91 3.95 25.95
C PHE A 303 -15.16 4.96 26.83
N GLU A 304 -13.97 5.39 26.39
CA GLU A 304 -13.09 6.27 27.17
C GLU A 304 -13.68 7.67 27.38
N ILE A 305 -14.32 8.25 26.36
CA ILE A 305 -14.87 9.59 26.51
C ILE A 305 -16.04 9.64 27.50
N ALA A 306 -16.86 8.58 27.56
CA ALA A 306 -17.95 8.49 28.53
C ALA A 306 -17.41 8.45 29.97
N GLU A 307 -16.29 7.75 30.20
CA GLU A 307 -15.59 7.71 31.48
C GLU A 307 -15.03 9.08 31.88
N PHE A 308 -14.34 9.77 30.95
CA PHE A 308 -13.80 11.09 31.19
C PHE A 308 -14.90 12.11 31.51
N ILE A 309 -16.03 12.06 30.79
CA ILE A 309 -17.19 12.93 31.07
C ILE A 309 -17.80 12.64 32.44
N ALA A 310 -17.81 11.39 32.89
CA ALA A 310 -18.23 11.00 34.23
C ALA A 310 -17.24 11.40 35.34
N GLY A 311 -16.06 11.92 34.99
CA GLY A 311 -15.01 12.32 35.91
C GLY A 311 -14.08 11.19 36.35
N ASN A 312 -14.11 10.04 35.67
CA ASN A 312 -13.21 8.93 35.93
C ASN A 312 -11.90 9.13 35.15
N ASP A 313 -10.78 9.00 35.85
CA ASP A 313 -9.46 9.07 35.23
C ASP A 313 -9.01 7.64 34.86
N ILE A 314 -9.11 7.32 33.57
CA ILE A 314 -8.72 6.02 33.04
C ILE A 314 -7.63 6.16 31.97
N LEU A 315 -6.75 5.17 31.89
CA LEU A 315 -5.72 5.12 30.86
C LEU A 315 -6.30 4.55 29.56
N PRO A 316 -5.94 5.07 28.37
CA PRO A 316 -6.40 4.54 27.09
C PRO A 316 -6.16 3.03 26.90
N ALA A 317 -6.93 2.37 26.04
CA ALA A 317 -6.90 0.93 25.82
C ALA A 317 -5.53 0.37 25.38
N ASP A 318 -4.75 1.18 24.67
CA ASP A 318 -3.41 0.85 24.19
C ASP A 318 -2.29 1.26 25.18
N HIS A 319 -2.61 1.98 26.26
CA HIS A 319 -1.62 2.58 27.15
C HIS A 319 -0.69 1.52 27.76
N GLY A 320 -1.22 0.41 28.28
CA GLY A 320 -0.39 -0.65 28.87
C GLY A 320 0.57 -1.31 27.86
N ILE A 321 0.20 -1.34 26.59
CA ILE A 321 1.03 -1.89 25.50
C ILE A 321 2.18 -0.93 25.22
N LEU A 322 1.89 0.37 25.12
CA LEU A 322 2.90 1.39 24.93
C LEU A 322 3.83 1.51 26.13
N GLU A 323 3.29 1.46 27.35
CA GLU A 323 4.10 1.44 28.58
C GLU A 323 5.09 0.28 28.54
N GLN A 324 4.63 -0.93 28.21
CA GLN A 324 5.50 -2.10 28.08
C GLN A 324 6.59 -1.89 27.00
N LYS A 325 6.24 -1.31 25.85
CA LYS A 325 7.22 -0.97 24.79
C LYS A 325 8.24 0.07 25.28
N PHE A 326 7.82 1.04 26.09
CA PHE A 326 8.65 2.15 26.54
C PHE A 326 9.51 1.82 27.75
N ARG A 327 9.22 0.74 28.50
CA ARG A 327 10.02 0.31 29.67
C ARG A 327 11.50 0.12 29.37
N ALA A 328 11.86 -0.26 28.15
CA ALA A 328 13.25 -0.44 27.73
C ALA A 328 13.96 0.87 27.38
N LEU A 329 13.24 2.00 27.30
CA LEU A 329 13.81 3.28 26.93
C LEU A 329 14.54 3.93 28.12
N PRO A 330 15.66 4.63 27.86
CA PRO A 330 16.46 5.26 28.91
C PRO A 330 15.82 6.54 29.48
N PHE A 331 14.62 6.94 29.05
CA PHE A 331 14.03 8.25 29.37
C PHE A 331 13.32 8.28 30.73
N GLY A 332 12.78 7.16 31.20
CA GLY A 332 12.03 7.10 32.47
C GLY A 332 10.77 7.97 32.48
N LEU A 333 10.19 8.25 31.30
CA LEU A 333 8.99 9.06 31.11
C LEU A 333 7.74 8.18 31.05
N ASP A 334 6.57 8.78 31.30
CA ASP A 334 5.30 8.11 31.02
C ASP A 334 5.03 8.00 29.51
N VAL A 335 3.91 7.37 29.14
CA VAL A 335 3.56 7.14 27.74
C VAL A 335 3.37 8.43 26.96
N ASP A 336 2.66 9.41 27.52
CA ASP A 336 2.28 10.61 26.80
C ASP A 336 3.48 11.58 26.66
N ASP A 337 4.30 11.68 27.71
CA ASP A 337 5.57 12.39 27.69
C ASP A 337 6.56 11.76 26.71
N THR A 338 6.60 10.43 26.63
CA THR A 338 7.44 9.71 25.65
C THR A 338 6.98 9.99 24.22
N LEU A 339 5.68 9.97 23.94
CA LEU A 339 5.13 10.31 22.62
C LEU A 339 5.43 11.77 22.24
N ALA A 340 5.27 12.70 23.18
CA ALA A 340 5.62 14.11 22.99
C ALA A 340 7.11 14.29 22.71
N LEU A 341 7.98 13.53 23.40
CA LEU A 341 9.42 13.52 23.15
C LEU A 341 9.75 13.02 21.74
N ILE A 342 9.14 11.91 21.31
CA ILE A 342 9.31 11.36 19.95
C ILE A 342 8.87 12.39 18.91
N ARG A 343 7.69 13.00 19.06
CA ARG A 343 7.17 14.05 18.16
C ARG A 343 8.12 15.24 18.06
N LYS A 344 8.66 15.68 19.19
CA LYS A 344 9.58 16.83 19.28
C LYS A 344 10.95 16.53 18.67
N ARG A 345 11.47 15.31 18.86
CA ARG A 345 12.82 14.93 18.42
C ARG A 345 12.89 14.56 16.94
N ILE A 346 11.78 14.13 16.34
CA ILE A 346 11.72 13.73 14.93
C ILE A 346 10.96 14.80 14.13
N PRO A 347 11.66 15.69 13.39
CA PRO A 347 11.03 16.76 12.61
C PRO A 347 10.01 16.26 11.58
N LEU A 348 10.16 15.01 11.10
CA LEU A 348 9.21 14.37 10.20
C LEU A 348 7.80 14.29 10.81
N PHE A 349 7.68 14.20 12.13
CA PHE A 349 6.41 14.02 12.85
C PHE A 349 5.86 15.30 13.48
N ALA A 350 6.49 16.46 13.24
CA ALA A 350 6.10 17.72 13.90
C ALA A 350 4.61 18.07 13.73
N ASP A 351 4.09 17.91 12.52
CA ASP A 351 2.71 18.24 12.15
C ASP A 351 1.75 17.04 12.25
N VAL A 352 2.25 15.86 12.66
CA VAL A 352 1.42 14.67 12.82
C VAL A 352 0.61 14.81 14.10
N ASN A 353 -0.71 14.63 13.99
CA ASN A 353 -1.62 14.63 15.14
C ASN A 353 -1.18 13.57 16.18
N GLY A 354 -1.25 13.90 17.47
CA GLY A 354 -0.80 13.03 18.56
C GLY A 354 -1.44 11.63 18.56
N LEU A 355 -2.71 11.54 18.20
CA LEU A 355 -3.46 10.29 18.06
C LEU A 355 -2.94 9.43 16.88
N VAL A 356 -2.62 10.08 15.75
CA VAL A 356 -2.02 9.40 14.59
C VAL A 356 -0.59 8.95 14.90
N LEU A 357 0.19 9.77 15.63
CA LEU A 357 1.53 9.40 16.08
C LEU A 357 1.49 8.21 17.05
N ARG A 358 0.52 8.21 17.97
CA ARG A 358 0.29 7.10 18.90
C ARG A 358 0.00 5.80 18.16
N GLU A 359 -0.86 5.84 17.13
CA GLU A 359 -1.14 4.70 16.26
C GLU A 359 0.13 4.21 15.52
N LEU A 360 0.92 5.13 14.96
CA LEU A 360 2.19 4.80 14.32
C LEU A 360 3.14 4.08 15.28
N VAL A 361 3.33 4.61 16.49
CA VAL A 361 4.24 4.03 17.48
C VAL A 361 3.74 2.69 18.00
N LEU A 362 2.43 2.52 18.15
CA LEU A 362 1.82 1.24 18.50
C LEU A 362 2.12 0.15 17.47
N ALA A 363 2.04 0.50 16.18
CA ALA A 363 2.37 -0.39 15.06
C ALA A 363 3.89 -0.55 14.80
N SER A 364 4.72 0.31 15.39
CA SER A 364 6.18 0.32 15.21
C SER A 364 6.90 -0.49 16.29
N GLU A 365 8.14 -0.88 16.02
CA GLU A 365 9.06 -1.47 17.00
C GLU A 365 10.06 -0.44 17.51
N LEU A 366 10.47 -0.55 18.77
CA LEU A 366 11.50 0.28 19.37
C LEU A 366 12.77 -0.54 19.54
N LEU A 367 13.86 -0.05 18.96
CA LEU A 367 15.16 -0.69 19.01
C LEU A 367 16.08 0.13 19.93
N THR A 368 16.82 -0.58 20.79
CA THR A 368 17.85 -0.01 21.70
C THR A 368 19.21 -0.68 21.45
N PRO A 369 19.78 -0.55 20.24
CA PRO A 369 21.05 -1.18 19.91
C PRO A 369 22.19 -0.57 20.73
N LYS A 370 23.19 -1.40 21.05
CA LYS A 370 24.44 -0.96 21.68
C LYS A 370 25.42 -0.48 20.63
N ASP A 371 26.47 0.20 21.08
CA ASP A 371 27.56 0.64 20.20
C ASP A 371 28.10 -0.50 19.32
N GLY A 372 28.19 -0.24 18.01
CA GLY A 372 28.68 -1.19 17.01
C GLY A 372 27.67 -2.24 16.53
N ASP A 373 26.51 -2.36 17.17
CA ASP A 373 25.44 -3.27 16.75
C ASP A 373 24.97 -2.93 15.33
N ILE A 374 24.69 -3.97 14.56
CA ILE A 374 24.24 -3.83 13.18
C ILE A 374 22.72 -3.76 13.18
N ILE A 375 22.19 -2.66 12.66
CA ILE A 375 20.74 -2.44 12.55
C ILE A 375 20.23 -3.20 11.33
N PHE A 376 20.90 -3.04 10.19
CA PHE A 376 20.73 -3.91 9.02
C PHE A 376 22.01 -3.92 8.17
N ARG A 377 22.13 -4.94 7.32
CA ARG A 377 23.23 -5.12 6.39
C ARG A 377 22.83 -4.67 5.00
N LYS A 378 23.84 -4.26 4.23
CA LYS A 378 23.68 -4.11 2.77
C LYS A 378 23.12 -5.42 2.20
N ASN A 379 22.22 -5.29 1.24
CA ASN A 379 21.48 -6.34 0.57
C ASN A 379 20.38 -7.03 1.40
N ASP A 380 20.14 -6.62 2.65
CA ASP A 380 19.01 -7.16 3.41
C ASP A 380 17.67 -6.76 2.76
N TYR A 381 16.73 -7.71 2.77
CA TYR A 381 15.35 -7.47 2.38
C TYR A 381 14.52 -7.07 3.60
N THR A 382 14.40 -5.77 3.82
CA THR A 382 13.53 -5.22 4.88
C THR A 382 12.73 -4.05 4.34
N ASN A 383 11.45 -3.98 4.69
CA ASN A 383 10.53 -2.94 4.25
C ASN A 383 10.23 -1.93 5.36
N SER A 384 11.15 -1.74 6.29
CA SER A 384 10.97 -0.84 7.42
C SER A 384 11.68 0.50 7.20
N PHE A 385 11.08 1.52 7.79
CA PHE A 385 11.61 2.88 7.87
C PHE A 385 12.08 3.13 9.29
N ILE A 386 13.28 3.63 9.48
CA ILE A 386 13.85 3.79 10.82
C ILE A 386 14.11 5.26 11.09
N SER A 387 13.49 5.78 12.14
CA SER A 387 13.72 7.13 12.65
C SER A 387 14.62 7.09 13.88
N ILE A 388 15.58 8.01 13.97
CA ILE A 388 16.51 8.11 15.10
C ILE A 388 15.88 9.01 16.17
N VAL A 389 15.36 8.41 17.24
CA VAL A 389 14.77 9.13 18.37
C VAL A 389 15.87 9.73 19.26
N GLU A 390 16.97 9.02 19.47
CA GLU A 390 18.15 9.47 20.23
C GLU A 390 19.40 8.72 19.74
N GLY A 391 20.57 9.36 19.85
CA GLY A 391 21.85 8.78 19.43
C GLY A 391 22.22 9.10 17.98
N GLU A 392 23.18 8.34 17.46
CA GLU A 392 23.68 8.47 16.08
C GLU A 392 23.98 7.09 15.49
N VAL A 393 23.83 6.97 14.17
CA VAL A 393 24.17 5.74 13.43
C VAL A 393 25.16 6.04 12.33
N LYS A 394 25.96 5.04 11.99
CA LYS A 394 26.95 5.09 10.92
C LYS A 394 26.48 4.24 9.75
N VAL A 395 26.33 4.88 8.59
CA VAL A 395 26.01 4.24 7.32
C VAL A 395 27.33 3.95 6.58
N GLU A 396 27.64 2.68 6.37
CA GLU A 396 28.85 2.19 5.72
C GLU A 396 28.56 1.81 4.26
N THR A 397 29.22 2.50 3.32
CA THR A 397 29.13 2.23 1.87
C THR A 397 30.36 1.46 1.37
N ASP A 398 30.29 0.90 0.17
CA ASP A 398 31.34 0.01 -0.37
C ASP A 398 32.72 0.68 -0.55
N GLU A 399 32.76 2.01 -0.66
CA GLU A 399 33.99 2.78 -0.84
C GLU A 399 34.75 3.01 0.49
N GLY A 400 34.33 2.38 1.59
CA GLY A 400 34.89 2.62 2.93
C GLY A 400 34.53 4.00 3.50
N LYS A 401 33.70 4.78 2.80
CA LYS A 401 33.15 6.04 3.28
C LYS A 401 32.02 5.77 4.26
N SER A 402 31.96 6.58 5.32
CA SER A 402 30.90 6.49 6.32
C SER A 402 30.15 7.79 6.47
N ILE A 403 28.83 7.72 6.40
CA ILE A 403 27.94 8.85 6.64
C ILE A 403 27.37 8.69 8.04
N ARG A 404 27.47 9.72 8.88
CA ARG A 404 26.80 9.74 10.19
C ARG A 404 25.40 10.30 10.02
N LEU A 405 24.45 9.64 10.65
CA LEU A 405 23.09 10.15 10.80
C LEU A 405 22.83 10.36 12.29
N GLU A 406 22.29 11.51 12.63
CA GLU A 406 22.08 11.94 14.01
C GLU A 406 20.59 11.94 14.36
N ARG A 407 20.31 12.15 15.65
CA ARG A 407 18.97 12.33 16.19
C ARG A 407 18.07 13.22 15.30
N GLY A 408 16.85 12.74 15.08
CA GLY A 408 15.83 13.39 14.26
C GLY A 408 15.92 13.07 12.78
N GLN A 409 17.04 12.50 12.32
CA GLN A 409 17.15 11.97 10.97
C GLN A 409 16.57 10.55 10.90
N PHE A 410 16.38 10.06 9.67
CA PHE A 410 15.83 8.74 9.40
C PHE A 410 16.60 8.05 8.26
N PHE A 411 16.44 6.75 8.13
CA PHE A 411 17.02 5.95 7.05
C PHE A 411 16.15 4.75 6.70
N GLY A 412 16.43 4.19 5.52
CA GLY A 412 15.69 3.05 4.98
C GLY A 412 14.53 3.42 4.05
N GLU A 413 14.31 4.72 3.83
CA GLU A 413 13.38 5.28 2.85
C GLU A 413 13.66 4.81 1.42
N MET A 414 14.94 4.56 1.09
CA MET A 414 15.30 4.08 -0.24
C MET A 414 14.64 2.74 -0.53
N SER A 415 14.85 1.74 0.34
CA SER A 415 14.20 0.44 0.24
C SER A 415 12.67 0.54 0.36
N LEU A 416 12.19 1.43 1.23
CA LEU A 416 10.75 1.64 1.40
C LEU A 416 10.07 2.12 0.12
N LEU A 417 10.67 3.08 -0.61
CA LEU A 417 10.06 3.67 -1.81
C LEU A 417 10.37 2.88 -3.08
N SER A 418 11.58 2.35 -3.20
CA SER A 418 12.02 1.63 -4.40
C SER A 418 11.73 0.12 -4.37
N GLY A 419 11.37 -0.45 -3.21
CA GLY A 419 11.18 -1.90 -3.03
C GLY A 419 12.49 -2.70 -2.95
N ARG A 420 13.63 -2.01 -3.02
CA ARG A 420 14.95 -2.62 -3.15
C ARG A 420 15.55 -3.09 -1.83
N ARG A 421 16.53 -3.97 -1.96
CA ARG A 421 17.43 -4.33 -0.86
C ARG A 421 18.11 -3.10 -0.26
N ARG A 422 18.56 -3.20 0.99
CA ARG A 422 19.33 -2.14 1.66
C ARG A 422 20.59 -1.80 0.87
N SER A 423 20.79 -0.51 0.54
CA SER A 423 21.94 -0.06 -0.26
C SER A 423 23.25 0.02 0.53
N ALA A 424 23.19 0.03 1.86
CA ALA A 424 24.33 0.16 2.76
C ALA A 424 24.14 -0.65 4.03
N THR A 425 25.22 -0.87 4.78
CA THR A 425 25.15 -1.43 6.14
C THR A 425 25.02 -0.28 7.13
N VAL A 426 24.13 -0.39 8.11
CA VAL A 426 23.96 0.64 9.15
C VAL A 426 24.28 0.06 10.51
N ARG A 427 25.13 0.76 11.26
CA ARG A 427 25.56 0.40 12.61
C ARG A 427 25.20 1.49 13.61
N ALA A 428 24.86 1.12 14.82
CA ALA A 428 24.78 2.06 15.93
C ALA A 428 26.17 2.63 16.24
N SER A 429 26.23 3.93 16.55
CA SER A 429 27.40 4.64 17.03
C SER A 429 27.07 5.18 18.42
N GLY A 430 27.52 4.49 19.45
CA GLY A 430 27.03 4.68 20.82
C GLY A 430 25.62 4.13 21.06
N ASP A 431 25.09 4.41 22.25
CA ASP A 431 23.74 3.99 22.63
C ASP A 431 22.68 4.79 21.85
N CYS A 432 21.78 4.07 21.19
CA CYS A 432 20.75 4.68 20.33
C CYS A 432 19.35 4.24 20.75
N VAL A 433 18.38 5.09 20.43
CA VAL A 433 16.95 4.74 20.45
C VAL A 433 16.40 4.96 19.05
N LEU A 434 15.92 3.88 18.43
CA LEU A 434 15.40 3.90 17.07
C LEU A 434 13.93 3.46 17.06
N LEU A 435 13.14 4.10 16.19
CA LEU A 435 11.76 3.73 15.91
C LEU A 435 11.70 3.07 14.53
N GLU A 436 11.47 1.77 14.49
CA GLU A 436 11.32 0.99 13.26
C GLU A 436 9.83 0.89 12.89
N SER A 437 9.44 1.62 11.85
CA SER A 437 8.05 1.73 11.39
C SER A 437 7.80 0.88 10.13
N PRO A 438 6.66 0.16 10.06
CA PRO A 438 6.27 -0.60 8.87
C PRO A 438 6.02 0.28 7.64
N ARG A 439 6.35 -0.21 6.43
CA ARG A 439 6.10 0.50 5.15
C ARG A 439 4.67 1.00 5.00
N ARG A 440 3.68 0.17 5.35
CA ARG A 440 2.25 0.51 5.22
C ARG A 440 1.89 1.78 6.01
N GLU A 441 2.42 1.93 7.22
CA GLU A 441 2.12 3.09 8.07
C GLU A 441 2.81 4.36 7.57
N ILE A 442 4.06 4.27 7.08
CA ILE A 442 4.74 5.43 6.49
C ILE A 442 4.08 5.87 5.19
N ILE A 443 3.68 4.94 4.31
CA ILE A 443 2.94 5.28 3.10
C ILE A 443 1.59 5.94 3.46
N ARG A 444 0.89 5.41 4.47
CA ARG A 444 -0.34 6.03 4.97
C ARG A 444 -0.08 7.47 5.43
N LEU A 445 1.00 7.72 6.18
CA LEU A 445 1.38 9.07 6.60
C LEU A 445 1.73 9.98 5.41
N MET A 446 2.48 9.50 4.41
CA MET A 446 2.79 10.27 3.20
C MET A 446 1.53 10.65 2.41
N ASN A 447 0.52 9.78 2.40
CA ASN A 447 -0.75 10.05 1.73
C ASN A 447 -1.67 11.00 2.52
N SER A 448 -1.52 11.04 3.85
CA SER A 448 -2.32 11.88 4.74
C SER A 448 -1.69 13.22 5.07
N TYR A 449 -0.36 13.35 4.98
CA TYR A 449 0.38 14.55 5.37
C TYR A 449 1.38 14.93 4.27
N GLU A 450 1.07 16.00 3.53
CA GLU A 450 1.90 16.44 2.39
C GLU A 450 3.34 16.78 2.80
N ARG A 451 3.52 17.39 3.98
CA ARG A 451 4.86 17.70 4.52
C ARG A 451 5.71 16.45 4.73
N VAL A 452 5.11 15.37 5.25
CA VAL A 452 5.79 14.08 5.45
C VAL A 452 6.27 13.54 4.11
N ARG A 453 5.39 13.54 3.10
CA ARG A 453 5.73 13.13 1.73
C ARG A 453 6.89 13.95 1.16
N ARG A 454 6.78 15.28 1.21
CA ARG A 454 7.82 16.20 0.68
C ARG A 454 9.18 15.95 1.32
N ILE A 455 9.24 15.80 2.64
CA ILE A 455 10.50 15.52 3.37
C ILE A 455 11.10 14.20 2.91
N ILE A 456 10.31 13.11 2.88
CA ILE A 456 10.80 11.79 2.47
C ILE A 456 11.28 11.80 1.01
N ASP A 457 10.50 12.39 0.09
CA ASP A 457 10.86 12.49 -1.33
C ASP A 457 12.16 13.29 -1.52
N GLN A 458 12.32 14.40 -0.81
CA GLN A 458 13.52 15.24 -0.88
C GLN A 458 14.77 14.47 -0.40
N PHE A 459 14.70 13.80 0.75
CA PHE A 459 15.83 13.02 1.27
C PHE A 459 16.16 11.82 0.36
N PHE A 460 15.15 11.18 -0.23
CA PHE A 460 15.34 10.12 -1.21
C PHE A 460 16.14 10.63 -2.43
N ILE A 461 15.74 11.77 -3.00
CA ILE A 461 16.42 12.36 -4.16
C ILE A 461 17.88 12.70 -3.81
N ILE A 462 18.10 13.39 -2.68
CA ILE A 462 19.44 13.77 -2.24
C ILE A 462 20.35 12.54 -2.10
N ARG A 463 19.86 11.49 -1.44
CA ARG A 463 20.65 10.26 -1.21
C ARG A 463 20.89 9.49 -2.50
N THR A 464 19.92 9.47 -3.40
CA THR A 464 20.05 8.83 -4.72
C THR A 464 21.08 9.56 -5.58
N LEU A 465 21.04 10.90 -5.64
CA LEU A 465 22.03 11.70 -6.36
C LEU A 465 23.43 11.49 -5.78
N ARG A 466 23.55 11.49 -4.45
CA ARG A 466 24.82 11.26 -3.76
C ARG A 466 25.37 9.86 -4.02
N GLN A 467 24.55 8.81 -3.96
CA GLN A 467 25.01 7.44 -4.22
C GLN A 467 25.35 7.19 -5.70
N GLY A 468 24.53 7.70 -6.62
CA GLY A 468 24.62 7.35 -8.05
C GLY A 468 25.50 8.27 -8.89
N LEU A 469 25.59 9.56 -8.57
CA LEU A 469 26.33 10.54 -9.38
C LEU A 469 27.44 11.25 -8.60
N VAL A 470 27.11 11.82 -7.45
CA VAL A 470 27.94 12.82 -6.76
C VAL A 470 28.27 12.41 -5.32
N PRO A 471 29.02 11.32 -5.11
CA PRO A 471 29.32 10.78 -3.78
C PRO A 471 30.08 11.75 -2.87
N ASP A 472 30.89 12.62 -3.48
CA ASP A 472 31.81 13.53 -2.79
C ASP A 472 31.25 14.93 -2.56
N LEU A 473 30.05 15.26 -3.08
CA LEU A 473 29.44 16.56 -2.82
C LEU A 473 28.97 16.70 -1.36
N PRO A 474 29.18 17.87 -0.74
CA PRO A 474 28.54 18.21 0.52
C PRO A 474 27.01 18.15 0.43
N PHE A 475 26.35 17.82 1.54
CA PHE A 475 24.90 17.64 1.59
C PHE A 475 24.13 18.85 1.04
N ASP A 476 24.54 20.07 1.40
CA ASP A 476 23.86 21.31 1.00
C ASP A 476 23.94 21.57 -0.52
N GLU A 477 25.05 21.20 -1.14
CA GLU A 477 25.22 21.31 -2.59
C GLU A 477 24.36 20.29 -3.33
N VAL A 478 24.29 19.05 -2.83
CA VAL A 478 23.36 18.03 -3.38
C VAL A 478 21.91 18.45 -3.17
N ALA A 479 21.57 19.05 -2.03
CA ALA A 479 20.23 19.57 -1.77
C ALA A 479 19.82 20.67 -2.76
N ALA A 480 20.75 21.57 -3.12
CA ALA A 480 20.52 22.60 -4.13
C ALA A 480 20.28 22.02 -5.54
N VAL A 481 20.94 20.91 -5.86
CA VAL A 481 20.73 20.16 -7.12
C VAL A 481 19.39 19.43 -7.08
N ALA A 482 19.09 18.73 -5.98
CA ALA A 482 17.85 18.00 -5.77
C ALA A 482 16.61 18.91 -5.94
N ALA A 483 16.68 20.15 -5.45
CA ALA A 483 15.61 21.15 -5.60
C ALA A 483 15.31 21.54 -7.06
N LYS A 484 16.22 21.26 -8.00
CA LYS A 484 16.06 21.51 -9.44
C LYS A 484 15.70 20.25 -10.24
N THR A 485 15.47 19.12 -9.56
CA THR A 485 15.04 17.87 -10.21
C THR A 485 13.53 17.79 -10.27
N GLU A 486 13.02 17.00 -11.22
CA GLU A 486 11.60 16.73 -11.38
C GLU A 486 11.34 15.23 -11.22
N LEU A 487 10.30 14.85 -10.47
CA LEU A 487 9.84 13.46 -10.44
C LEU A 487 8.89 13.23 -11.62
N LYS A 488 9.25 12.28 -12.50
CA LYS A 488 8.44 11.87 -13.66
C LYS A 488 7.98 10.43 -13.48
N THR A 489 6.71 10.15 -13.77
CA THR A 489 6.11 8.82 -13.69
C THR A 489 5.74 8.32 -15.09
N PHE A 490 6.04 7.06 -15.38
CA PHE A 490 5.87 6.41 -16.67
C PHE A 490 5.12 5.08 -16.49
N LYS A 491 4.09 4.84 -17.30
CA LYS A 491 3.41 3.54 -17.38
C LYS A 491 4.28 2.53 -18.13
N ALA A 492 3.93 1.24 -18.05
CA ALA A 492 4.58 0.24 -18.88
C ALA A 492 4.47 0.61 -20.37
N ASN A 493 5.58 0.49 -21.09
CA ASN A 493 5.82 0.87 -22.48
C ASN A 493 5.91 2.36 -22.80
N ASP A 494 5.65 3.26 -21.84
CA ASP A 494 5.85 4.69 -22.04
C ASP A 494 7.30 4.99 -22.40
N MET A 495 7.50 5.89 -23.36
CA MET A 495 8.82 6.28 -23.82
C MET A 495 9.38 7.40 -22.94
N LEU A 496 10.61 7.22 -22.46
CA LEU A 496 11.35 8.28 -21.76
C LEU A 496 11.98 9.25 -22.77
N PHE A 497 12.63 8.70 -23.81
CA PHE A 497 13.14 9.42 -24.97
C PHE A 497 13.41 8.43 -26.12
N ALA A 498 13.42 8.92 -27.36
CA ALA A 498 13.69 8.13 -28.56
C ALA A 498 15.16 8.24 -29.00
N GLU A 499 15.62 7.23 -29.74
CA GLU A 499 16.86 7.33 -30.51
C GLU A 499 16.78 8.49 -31.52
N GLY A 500 17.81 9.32 -31.58
CA GLY A 500 17.86 10.49 -32.47
C GLY A 500 17.33 11.79 -31.87
N ASP A 501 16.69 11.75 -30.70
CA ASP A 501 16.22 12.96 -30.00
C ASP A 501 17.40 13.83 -29.52
N ASP A 502 17.16 15.12 -29.31
CA ASP A 502 18.12 15.99 -28.64
C ASP A 502 18.15 15.68 -27.13
N ALA A 503 19.33 15.78 -26.51
CA ALA A 503 19.50 15.44 -25.10
C ALA A 503 19.05 16.58 -24.19
N ASP A 504 17.90 16.40 -23.53
CA ASP A 504 17.27 17.35 -22.62
C ASP A 504 17.64 17.12 -21.14
N GLY A 505 18.14 15.94 -20.79
CA GLY A 505 18.56 15.62 -19.43
C GLY A 505 18.89 14.16 -19.18
N LEU A 506 19.04 13.84 -17.91
CA LEU A 506 19.34 12.51 -17.38
C LEU A 506 18.13 12.01 -16.56
N HIS A 507 17.80 10.73 -16.68
CA HIS A 507 16.80 10.09 -15.84
C HIS A 507 17.48 9.13 -14.87
N LEU A 508 17.37 9.38 -13.55
CA LEU A 508 17.70 8.38 -12.53
C LEU A 508 16.44 7.60 -12.19
N ILE A 509 16.46 6.28 -12.35
CA ILE A 509 15.29 5.44 -12.09
C ILE A 509 15.10 5.30 -10.58
N ARG A 510 13.96 5.75 -10.06
CA ARG A 510 13.61 5.73 -8.62
C ARG A 510 12.94 4.42 -8.22
N SER A 511 11.99 3.97 -9.04
CA SER A 511 11.24 2.72 -8.87
C SER A 511 10.92 2.16 -10.25
N GLY A 512 10.73 0.85 -10.36
CA GLY A 512 10.51 0.16 -11.65
C GLY A 512 11.79 -0.08 -12.46
N SER A 513 11.62 -0.26 -13.77
CA SER A 513 12.70 -0.58 -14.69
C SER A 513 12.39 -0.10 -16.10
N VAL A 514 13.44 0.20 -16.87
CA VAL A 514 13.35 0.62 -18.27
C VAL A 514 14.13 -0.35 -19.17
N SER A 515 13.69 -0.50 -20.41
CA SER A 515 14.43 -1.15 -21.49
C SER A 515 15.16 -0.10 -22.33
N VAL A 516 16.33 -0.46 -22.83
CA VAL A 516 17.12 0.34 -23.78
C VAL A 516 17.18 -0.44 -25.09
N SER A 517 16.72 0.15 -26.19
CA SER A 517 16.70 -0.48 -27.50
C SER A 517 17.27 0.40 -28.59
N ARG A 518 17.81 -0.22 -29.64
CA ARG A 518 18.30 0.45 -30.86
C ARG A 518 17.59 -0.05 -32.09
N ASN A 519 17.42 0.83 -33.07
CA ASN A 519 16.90 0.42 -34.37
C ASN A 519 18.05 -0.11 -35.27
N ILE A 520 18.10 -1.43 -35.47
CA ILE A 520 19.12 -2.08 -36.30
C ILE A 520 18.41 -2.77 -37.47
N GLY A 521 18.66 -2.30 -38.70
CA GLY A 521 18.04 -2.87 -39.90
C GLY A 521 16.51 -2.77 -39.92
N GLY A 522 15.92 -1.75 -39.28
CA GLY A 522 14.48 -1.54 -39.20
C GLY A 522 13.78 -2.32 -38.08
N ARG A 523 14.52 -3.01 -37.20
CA ARG A 523 13.99 -3.70 -36.02
C ARG A 523 14.54 -3.06 -34.75
N ASP A 524 13.68 -2.87 -33.75
CA ASP A 524 14.10 -2.43 -32.43
C ASP A 524 14.63 -3.62 -31.64
N ILE A 525 15.94 -3.64 -31.42
CA ILE A 525 16.63 -4.69 -30.66
C ILE A 525 16.93 -4.14 -29.27
N VAL A 526 16.47 -4.85 -28.24
CA VAL A 526 16.74 -4.47 -26.85
C VAL A 526 18.19 -4.82 -26.50
N THR A 527 18.98 -3.81 -26.15
CA THR A 527 20.39 -3.99 -25.80
C THR A 527 20.59 -4.24 -24.32
N THR A 528 19.81 -3.59 -23.45
CA THR A 528 19.92 -3.78 -22.00
C THR A 528 18.66 -3.34 -21.26
N TYR A 529 18.59 -3.67 -19.98
CA TYR A 529 17.57 -3.22 -19.04
C TYR A 529 18.23 -2.47 -17.90
N VAL A 530 17.62 -1.35 -17.51
CA VAL A 530 18.09 -0.51 -16.42
C VAL A 530 17.01 -0.44 -15.36
N SER A 531 17.31 -1.02 -14.20
CA SER A 531 16.42 -1.01 -13.04
C SER A 531 16.61 0.26 -12.21
N ALA A 532 15.76 0.48 -11.20
CA ALA A 532 15.90 1.56 -10.20
C ALA A 532 17.35 1.75 -9.67
N GLY A 533 17.64 2.86 -8.99
CA GLY A 533 18.99 3.20 -8.50
C GLY A 533 20.06 3.46 -9.58
N ASN A 534 19.80 3.13 -10.84
CA ASN A 534 20.67 3.40 -11.99
C ASN A 534 20.09 4.57 -12.81
N TYR A 535 20.85 5.06 -13.79
CA TYR A 535 20.43 6.17 -14.64
C TYR A 535 20.59 5.89 -16.13
N VAL A 536 19.89 6.66 -16.95
CA VAL A 536 19.94 6.62 -18.42
C VAL A 536 19.96 8.04 -19.00
N GLY A 537 20.60 8.19 -20.16
CA GLY A 537 20.63 9.43 -20.92
C GLY A 537 21.94 10.22 -20.83
N GLU A 538 22.94 9.72 -20.09
CA GLU A 538 24.22 10.39 -19.87
C GLU A 538 25.09 10.48 -21.14
N MET A 539 24.99 9.50 -22.05
CA MET A 539 25.85 9.39 -23.24
C MET A 539 25.77 10.65 -24.11
N ALA A 540 24.54 11.11 -24.35
CA ALA A 540 24.26 12.24 -25.24
C ALA A 540 24.66 13.59 -24.60
N LEU A 541 24.72 13.66 -23.27
CA LEU A 541 25.08 14.87 -22.52
C LEU A 541 26.58 15.14 -22.48
N LEU A 542 27.44 14.13 -22.64
CA LEU A 542 28.90 14.29 -22.63
C LEU A 542 29.50 14.69 -23.99
N GLY A 543 28.79 14.45 -25.09
CA GLY A 543 29.35 14.47 -26.45
C GLY A 543 28.67 15.42 -27.45
N GLN A 544 27.70 16.25 -27.05
CA GLN A 544 26.85 17.03 -27.97
C GLN A 544 26.28 16.17 -29.12
N SER A 545 25.76 14.99 -28.77
CA SER A 545 25.17 14.07 -29.73
C SER A 545 23.67 13.91 -29.46
N LYS A 546 22.95 13.41 -30.46
CA LYS A 546 21.58 12.93 -30.27
C LYS A 546 21.58 11.69 -29.36
N ARG A 547 20.41 11.36 -28.80
CA ARG A 547 20.17 10.13 -28.06
C ARG A 547 20.57 8.92 -28.90
N SER A 548 21.38 8.04 -28.34
CA SER A 548 21.97 6.90 -29.05
C SER A 548 21.13 5.62 -28.99
N ALA A 549 19.97 5.65 -28.32
CA ALA A 549 19.05 4.55 -28.13
C ALA A 549 17.70 5.09 -27.68
N THR A 550 16.65 4.31 -27.91
CA THR A 550 15.30 4.54 -27.37
C THR A 550 15.21 3.91 -25.98
N VAL A 551 14.57 4.61 -25.04
CA VAL A 551 14.34 4.09 -23.68
C VAL A 551 12.85 4.08 -23.37
N ARG A 552 12.36 2.94 -22.88
CA ARG A 552 10.95 2.74 -22.51
C ARG A 552 10.81 2.15 -21.12
N ALA A 553 9.83 2.59 -20.37
CA ALA A 553 9.45 1.94 -19.12
C ALA A 553 8.98 0.50 -19.40
N THR A 554 9.50 -0.48 -18.68
CA THR A 554 9.08 -1.89 -18.79
C THR A 554 7.88 -2.17 -17.89
N VAL A 555 7.83 -1.49 -16.75
CA VAL A 555 6.76 -1.53 -15.75
C VAL A 555 6.45 -0.10 -15.29
N LEU A 556 5.49 0.09 -14.38
CA LEU A 556 5.27 1.39 -13.75
C LEU A 556 6.60 1.90 -13.14
N THR A 557 7.10 2.99 -13.68
CA THR A 557 8.45 3.48 -13.43
C THR A 557 8.40 4.94 -13.01
N GLU A 558 8.99 5.27 -11.87
CA GLU A 558 9.26 6.66 -11.49
C GLU A 558 10.73 6.97 -11.76
N SER A 559 11.04 8.16 -12.26
CA SER A 559 12.39 8.66 -12.44
C SER A 559 12.56 10.06 -11.86
N ILE A 560 13.76 10.33 -11.35
CA ILE A 560 14.23 11.67 -11.03
C ILE A 560 14.90 12.22 -12.28
N PHE A 561 14.26 13.19 -12.91
CA PHE A 561 14.77 13.89 -14.09
C PHE A 561 15.68 15.05 -13.67
N LEU A 562 16.90 15.04 -14.21
CA LEU A 562 17.92 16.05 -14.02
C LEU A 562 18.20 16.71 -15.37
N GLY A 563 17.77 17.95 -15.54
CA GLY A 563 17.91 18.68 -16.80
C GLY A 563 19.37 18.87 -17.25
N ALA A 564 19.59 18.95 -18.55
CA ALA A 564 20.92 19.02 -19.17
C ALA A 564 21.78 20.17 -18.63
N GLU A 565 21.18 21.35 -18.40
CA GLU A 565 21.91 22.51 -17.84
C GLU A 565 22.42 22.24 -16.42
N VAL A 566 21.59 21.62 -15.57
CA VAL A 566 21.96 21.28 -14.19
C VAL A 566 23.04 20.20 -14.20
N PHE A 567 22.93 19.21 -15.08
CA PHE A 567 23.93 18.18 -15.24
C PHE A 567 25.27 18.73 -15.75
N ALA A 568 25.25 19.66 -16.71
CA ALA A 568 26.46 20.33 -17.19
C ALA A 568 27.16 21.13 -16.08
N GLN A 569 26.39 21.82 -15.23
CA GLN A 569 26.94 22.52 -14.05
C GLN A 569 27.62 21.53 -13.08
N LEU A 570 27.00 20.37 -12.83
CA LEU A 570 27.59 19.32 -11.99
C LEU A 570 28.90 18.78 -12.56
N LEU A 571 28.97 18.55 -13.87
CA LEU A 571 30.19 18.10 -14.53
C LEU A 571 31.34 19.10 -14.41
N LEU A 572 31.04 20.39 -14.32
CA LEU A 572 32.04 21.45 -14.13
C LEU A 572 32.45 21.62 -12.66
N SER A 573 31.53 21.41 -11.72
CA SER A 573 31.80 21.63 -10.29
C SER A 573 32.46 20.43 -9.60
N GLN A 574 32.29 19.22 -10.11
CA GLN A 574 32.80 17.99 -9.49
C GLN A 574 34.01 17.41 -10.21
N THR A 575 35.14 17.35 -9.52
CA THR A 575 36.33 16.63 -9.99
C THR A 575 36.05 15.13 -10.05
N GLY A 576 36.42 14.47 -11.15
CA GLY A 576 36.27 13.01 -11.32
C GLY A 576 34.87 12.54 -11.75
N LEU A 577 33.81 13.35 -11.62
CA LEU A 577 32.48 12.97 -12.13
C LEU A 577 32.51 12.72 -13.64
N ARG A 578 33.15 13.61 -14.39
CA ARG A 578 33.28 13.48 -15.85
C ARG A 578 33.97 12.18 -16.25
N GLU A 579 35.02 11.77 -15.54
CA GLU A 579 35.74 10.52 -15.80
C GLU A 579 34.86 9.29 -15.51
N ARG A 580 34.17 9.25 -14.37
CA ARG A 580 33.25 8.14 -14.03
C ARG A 580 32.12 8.00 -15.06
N VAL A 581 31.52 9.11 -15.47
CA VAL A 581 30.47 9.09 -16.51
C VAL A 581 31.08 8.64 -17.84
N GLN A 582 32.28 9.11 -18.21
CA GLN A 582 32.96 8.65 -19.42
C GLN A 582 33.24 7.15 -19.41
N ASP A 583 33.64 6.57 -18.28
CA ASP A 583 33.86 5.13 -18.17
C ASP A 583 32.55 4.35 -18.31
N THR A 584 31.46 4.83 -17.68
CA THR A 584 30.12 4.25 -17.88
C THR A 584 29.70 4.29 -19.36
N VAL A 585 29.99 5.39 -20.06
CA VAL A 585 29.68 5.53 -21.49
C VAL A 585 30.50 4.54 -22.34
N LYS A 586 31.78 4.33 -22.01
CA LYS A 586 32.62 3.34 -22.71
C LYS A 586 32.07 1.92 -22.53
N ASP A 587 31.70 1.55 -21.31
CA ASP A 587 31.12 0.24 -21.01
C ASP A 587 29.84 0.02 -21.81
N ARG A 588 28.93 1.00 -21.80
CA ARG A 588 27.68 0.94 -22.58
C ARG A 588 27.91 0.85 -24.08
N LEU A 589 28.90 1.57 -24.62
CA LEU A 589 29.23 1.50 -26.03
C LEU A 589 29.75 0.09 -26.40
N SER A 590 30.60 -0.49 -25.56
CA SER A 590 31.10 -1.86 -25.75
C SER A 590 29.96 -2.87 -25.67
N GLU A 591 29.02 -2.72 -24.73
CA GLU A 591 27.84 -3.58 -24.62
C GLU A 591 26.95 -3.49 -25.85
N ASN A 592 26.66 -2.27 -26.33
CA ASN A 592 25.84 -2.07 -27.53
C ASN A 592 26.45 -2.76 -28.77
N LEU A 593 27.78 -2.64 -28.96
CA LEU A 593 28.47 -3.30 -30.08
C LEU A 593 28.42 -4.83 -30.00
N ARG A 594 28.46 -5.42 -28.80
CA ARG A 594 28.31 -6.87 -28.61
C ARG A 594 26.89 -7.34 -28.93
N MET A 595 25.88 -6.61 -28.45
CA MET A 595 24.47 -6.93 -28.73
C MET A 595 24.12 -6.79 -30.21
N GLU A 596 24.74 -5.83 -30.91
CA GLU A 596 24.65 -5.71 -32.38
C GLU A 596 25.19 -6.94 -33.11
N ALA A 597 26.20 -7.62 -32.56
CA ALA A 597 26.77 -8.84 -33.14
C ALA A 597 25.96 -10.12 -32.85
N ALA A 598 25.09 -10.10 -31.83
CA ALA A 598 24.32 -11.26 -31.35
C ALA A 598 22.84 -10.91 -31.09
N PRO A 599 22.03 -10.62 -32.13
CA PRO A 599 20.65 -10.17 -31.97
C PRO A 599 19.73 -11.19 -31.25
N GLU A 600 20.02 -12.49 -31.37
CA GLU A 600 19.27 -13.55 -30.68
C GLU A 600 19.36 -13.45 -29.14
N ALA A 601 20.48 -12.93 -28.61
CA ALA A 601 20.63 -12.69 -27.18
C ALA A 601 19.69 -11.56 -26.70
N GLY A 602 19.50 -10.52 -27.52
CA GLY A 602 18.55 -9.44 -27.25
C GLY A 602 17.10 -9.94 -27.22
N ASP A 603 16.73 -10.82 -28.15
CA ASP A 603 15.38 -11.41 -28.19
C ASP A 603 15.10 -12.28 -26.96
N LEU A 604 16.09 -13.07 -26.50
CA LEU A 604 15.96 -13.86 -25.27
C LEU A 604 15.80 -12.99 -24.02
N ILE A 605 16.57 -11.90 -23.89
CA ILE A 605 16.41 -10.95 -22.79
C ILE A 605 15.02 -10.30 -22.84
N SER A 606 14.57 -9.88 -24.04
CA SER A 606 13.24 -9.32 -24.25
C SER A 606 12.13 -10.29 -23.82
N PHE A 607 12.21 -11.55 -24.24
CA PHE A 607 11.31 -12.62 -23.83
C PHE A 607 11.22 -12.74 -22.31
N LEU A 608 12.37 -12.84 -21.61
CA LEU A 608 12.39 -13.03 -20.16
C LEU A 608 11.84 -11.82 -19.41
N MET A 609 12.07 -10.61 -19.92
CA MET A 609 11.55 -9.39 -19.31
C MET A 609 10.04 -9.28 -19.47
N GLN A 610 9.48 -9.70 -20.61
CA GLN A 610 8.03 -9.90 -20.77
C GLN A 610 7.49 -10.95 -19.78
N GLN A 611 8.29 -11.95 -19.44
CA GLN A 611 8.01 -12.90 -18.36
C GLN A 611 8.35 -12.37 -16.97
N GLY A 612 8.31 -11.04 -16.77
CA GLY A 612 8.43 -10.40 -15.46
C GLY A 612 9.78 -10.56 -14.77
N LEU A 613 10.84 -10.90 -15.51
CA LEU A 613 12.18 -10.99 -14.95
C LEU A 613 12.70 -9.62 -14.47
N GLY A 614 12.17 -8.52 -15.01
CA GLY A 614 12.54 -7.15 -14.61
C GLY A 614 12.12 -6.79 -13.18
N GLU A 615 11.09 -7.44 -12.65
CA GLU A 615 10.64 -7.29 -11.26
C GLU A 615 10.97 -8.53 -10.42
N ALA A 616 11.50 -9.61 -10.99
CA ALA A 616 11.81 -10.83 -10.24
C ALA A 616 13.06 -10.64 -9.39
N THR A 617 13.11 -11.25 -8.20
CA THR A 617 14.40 -11.40 -7.50
C THR A 617 14.97 -12.80 -7.65
N ASP A 618 14.09 -13.77 -7.89
CA ASP A 618 14.46 -15.16 -8.11
C ASP A 618 13.36 -15.84 -8.94
N VAL A 619 13.72 -16.29 -10.14
CA VAL A 619 12.83 -16.99 -11.07
C VAL A 619 13.26 -18.46 -11.21
N LEU A 620 12.28 -19.36 -11.32
CA LEU A 620 12.56 -20.73 -11.77
C LEU A 620 12.60 -20.75 -13.29
N LEU A 621 13.69 -21.24 -13.86
CA LEU A 621 13.86 -21.51 -15.29
C LEU A 621 14.08 -23.01 -15.50
N ILE A 622 13.69 -23.50 -16.67
CA ILE A 622 13.95 -24.87 -17.09
C ILE A 622 14.68 -24.83 -18.43
N ASP A 623 15.88 -25.41 -18.47
CA ASP A 623 16.61 -25.68 -19.70
C ASP A 623 15.96 -26.87 -20.41
N GLU A 624 15.28 -26.60 -21.52
CA GLU A 624 14.59 -27.61 -22.32
C GLU A 624 15.56 -28.57 -23.02
N SER A 625 16.83 -28.19 -23.21
CA SER A 625 17.85 -29.09 -23.79
C SER A 625 18.22 -30.23 -22.82
N LEU A 626 18.07 -29.99 -21.51
CA LEU A 626 18.35 -30.95 -20.44
C LEU A 626 17.07 -31.58 -19.85
N CYS A 627 15.91 -30.97 -20.05
CA CYS A 627 14.67 -31.42 -19.44
C CYS A 627 14.10 -32.67 -20.13
N VAL A 628 13.93 -33.74 -19.35
CA VAL A 628 13.34 -35.02 -19.84
C VAL A 628 11.84 -35.15 -19.53
N GLY A 629 11.19 -34.10 -19.04
CA GLY A 629 9.73 -34.10 -18.79
C GLY A 629 9.25 -35.09 -17.72
N CYS A 630 10.09 -35.48 -16.75
CA CYS A 630 9.76 -36.52 -15.75
C CYS A 630 8.81 -36.08 -14.61
N ASP A 631 8.50 -34.79 -14.52
CA ASP A 631 7.68 -34.13 -13.49
C ASP A 631 8.18 -34.28 -12.04
N ASN A 632 9.44 -34.69 -11.83
CA ASN A 632 10.00 -34.83 -10.48
C ASN A 632 10.01 -33.50 -9.70
N CYS A 633 10.19 -32.37 -10.39
CA CYS A 633 10.17 -31.04 -9.77
C CYS A 633 8.81 -30.70 -9.15
N GLU A 634 7.71 -31.01 -9.84
CA GLU A 634 6.34 -30.81 -9.33
C GLU A 634 5.99 -31.81 -8.23
N LYS A 635 6.30 -33.10 -8.44
CA LYS A 635 6.03 -34.16 -7.46
C LYS A 635 6.72 -33.87 -6.13
N ALA A 636 8.00 -33.53 -6.16
CA ALA A 636 8.76 -33.17 -4.96
C ALA A 636 8.21 -31.90 -4.29
N CYS A 637 7.74 -30.92 -5.07
CA CYS A 637 7.11 -29.73 -4.52
C CYS A 637 5.81 -30.08 -3.78
N ALA A 638 4.93 -30.86 -4.41
CA ALA A 638 3.68 -31.29 -3.79
C ALA A 638 3.93 -32.10 -2.51
N GLU A 639 4.84 -33.07 -2.53
CA GLU A 639 5.19 -33.89 -1.36
C GLU A 639 5.73 -33.02 -0.20
N THR A 640 6.58 -32.05 -0.51
CA THR A 640 7.13 -31.11 0.47
C THR A 640 6.04 -30.23 1.09
N HIS A 641 5.02 -29.86 0.31
CA HIS A 641 4.02 -28.87 0.69
C HIS A 641 2.61 -29.43 0.83
N GLY A 642 2.49 -30.60 1.48
CA GLY A 642 1.19 -31.13 1.91
C GLY A 642 0.28 -31.53 0.76
N GLY A 643 0.85 -32.05 -0.33
CA GLY A 643 0.13 -32.57 -1.50
C GLY A 643 -0.34 -31.52 -2.50
N THR A 644 0.02 -30.24 -2.33
CA THR A 644 -0.30 -29.16 -3.27
C THR A 644 1.00 -28.63 -3.88
N SER A 645 1.20 -28.88 -5.18
CA SER A 645 2.34 -28.31 -5.90
C SER A 645 2.21 -26.79 -5.96
N ARG A 646 3.33 -26.11 -5.79
CA ARG A 646 3.44 -24.64 -5.85
C ARG A 646 4.10 -24.16 -7.15
N LEU A 647 4.23 -25.07 -8.11
CA LEU A 647 4.70 -24.84 -9.47
C LEU A 647 3.92 -25.73 -10.45
N ASP A 648 3.81 -25.27 -11.69
CA ASP A 648 3.39 -26.06 -12.84
C ASP A 648 4.52 -25.99 -13.87
N ARG A 649 5.16 -27.15 -14.14
CA ARG A 649 6.31 -27.30 -15.04
C ARG A 649 5.88 -27.26 -16.50
N SER A 650 4.63 -27.63 -16.78
CA SER A 650 4.12 -27.71 -18.14
C SER A 650 3.52 -26.39 -18.62
N ALA A 651 3.03 -25.57 -17.68
CA ALA A 651 2.45 -24.27 -17.96
C ALA A 651 3.51 -23.17 -17.94
N GLY A 652 3.42 -22.27 -18.91
CA GLY A 652 4.32 -21.13 -19.07
C GLY A 652 4.90 -21.08 -20.48
N PRO A 653 5.53 -19.98 -20.88
CA PRO A 653 6.07 -19.85 -22.21
C PRO A 653 7.52 -20.33 -22.30
N SER A 654 7.94 -20.69 -23.51
CA SER A 654 9.32 -21.09 -23.84
C SER A 654 9.87 -20.26 -25.00
N TYR A 655 11.17 -19.97 -24.95
CA TYR A 655 11.92 -19.34 -26.05
C TYR A 655 13.38 -19.78 -26.01
N ALA A 656 13.97 -20.08 -27.18
CA ALA A 656 15.39 -20.46 -27.32
C ALA A 656 15.88 -21.49 -26.29
N GLN A 657 15.12 -22.57 -26.07
CA GLN A 657 15.38 -23.66 -25.12
C GLN A 657 15.27 -23.28 -23.63
N VAL A 658 14.79 -22.08 -23.32
CA VAL A 658 14.48 -21.64 -21.95
C VAL A 658 12.97 -21.64 -21.75
N HIS A 659 12.51 -22.44 -20.80
CA HIS A 659 11.11 -22.46 -20.36
C HIS A 659 10.95 -21.73 -19.02
N VAL A 660 9.94 -20.86 -18.92
CA VAL A 660 9.58 -20.14 -17.70
C VAL A 660 8.31 -20.76 -17.11
N PRO A 661 8.42 -21.76 -16.21
CA PRO A 661 7.26 -22.43 -15.63
C PRO A 661 6.43 -21.48 -14.75
N THR A 662 5.15 -21.80 -14.59
CA THR A 662 4.24 -21.07 -13.69
C THR A 662 4.66 -21.32 -12.24
N SER A 663 5.45 -20.40 -11.69
CA SER A 663 5.93 -20.43 -10.31
C SER A 663 6.25 -19.03 -9.80
N CYS A 664 6.24 -18.84 -8.48
CA CYS A 664 6.49 -17.50 -7.93
C CYS A 664 7.89 -16.99 -8.27
N ARG A 665 7.94 -15.71 -8.70
CA ARG A 665 9.13 -14.94 -9.08
C ARG A 665 9.76 -14.13 -7.92
N HIS A 666 9.16 -14.24 -6.73
CA HIS A 666 9.57 -13.53 -5.52
C HIS A 666 9.87 -12.05 -5.79
N CYS A 667 8.92 -11.32 -6.38
CA CYS A 667 9.16 -10.00 -6.96
C CYS A 667 9.90 -9.05 -6.00
N GLU A 668 10.69 -8.14 -6.56
CA GLU A 668 11.36 -7.08 -5.83
C GLU A 668 10.32 -6.26 -5.05
N ASP A 669 9.21 -5.93 -5.71
CA ASP A 669 8.00 -5.39 -5.09
C ASP A 669 6.84 -6.40 -5.20
N PRO A 670 6.58 -7.22 -4.15
CA PRO A 670 5.58 -8.29 -4.25
C PRO A 670 4.15 -7.75 -4.33
N HIS A 671 3.57 -7.75 -5.53
CA HIS A 671 2.15 -7.40 -5.78
C HIS A 671 1.16 -8.10 -4.83
N CYS A 672 1.48 -9.33 -4.46
CA CYS A 672 0.67 -10.13 -3.54
C CYS A 672 0.67 -9.64 -2.08
N MET A 673 1.73 -8.93 -1.63
CA MET A 673 1.87 -8.48 -0.24
C MET A 673 1.04 -7.22 0.04
N LYS A 674 0.85 -6.38 -0.97
CA LYS A 674 0.35 -5.00 -0.84
C LYS A 674 -1.05 -4.88 -0.23
N ASP A 675 -1.94 -5.83 -0.56
CA ASP A 675 -3.33 -5.83 -0.10
C ASP A 675 -3.71 -7.12 0.64
N CYS A 676 -2.77 -7.67 1.42
CA CYS A 676 -3.07 -8.75 2.35
C CYS A 676 -3.71 -8.16 3.62
N PRO A 677 -5.03 -8.29 3.86
CA PRO A 677 -5.67 -7.66 5.01
C PRO A 677 -5.04 -8.07 6.35
N PRO A 678 -4.80 -9.36 6.64
CA PRO A 678 -4.18 -9.77 7.90
C PRO A 678 -2.64 -9.64 7.90
N ASP A 679 -2.03 -9.01 6.89
CA ASP A 679 -0.57 -8.95 6.72
C ASP A 679 0.12 -10.33 6.79
N ALA A 680 -0.57 -11.35 6.25
CA ALA A 680 -0.11 -12.74 6.28
C ALA A 680 0.98 -13.05 5.25
N ILE A 681 1.27 -12.15 4.31
CA ILE A 681 2.30 -12.36 3.31
C ILE A 681 3.52 -11.56 3.73
N ARG A 682 4.62 -12.26 4.01
CA ARG A 682 5.86 -11.65 4.50
C ARG A 682 7.03 -11.96 3.59
N ARG A 683 8.11 -11.20 3.77
CA ARG A 683 9.36 -11.41 3.07
C ARG A 683 10.44 -11.76 4.06
N ALA A 684 11.16 -12.85 3.79
CA ALA A 684 12.31 -13.25 4.59
C ALA A 684 13.55 -12.40 4.21
N PRO A 685 14.58 -12.33 5.09
CA PRO A 685 15.78 -11.53 4.85
C PRO A 685 16.55 -11.87 3.57
N ASN A 686 16.44 -13.10 3.06
CA ASN A 686 17.09 -13.53 1.82
C ASN A 686 16.22 -13.27 0.57
N GLY A 687 15.02 -12.72 0.74
CA GLY A 687 14.15 -12.24 -0.34
C GLY A 687 12.93 -13.11 -0.62
N GLU A 688 12.82 -14.28 0.01
CA GLU A 688 11.69 -15.19 -0.16
C GLU A 688 10.41 -14.53 0.33
N VAL A 689 9.49 -14.25 -0.59
CA VAL A 689 8.10 -13.93 -0.24
C VAL A 689 7.35 -15.21 0.15
N PHE A 690 6.71 -15.26 1.31
CA PHE A 690 5.99 -16.43 1.84
C PHE A 690 4.67 -16.03 2.51
N ILE A 691 3.83 -17.02 2.83
CA ILE A 691 2.52 -16.84 3.46
C ILE A 691 2.54 -17.49 4.84
N GLU A 692 2.13 -16.75 5.86
CA GLU A 692 1.98 -17.20 7.25
C GLU A 692 0.59 -17.77 7.54
N ASP A 693 0.48 -18.43 8.69
CA ASP A 693 -0.76 -19.09 9.13
C ASP A 693 -1.92 -18.12 9.40
N SER A 694 -1.63 -16.82 9.57
CA SER A 694 -2.58 -15.72 9.70
C SER A 694 -3.42 -15.48 8.42
N CYS A 695 -3.15 -16.20 7.32
CA CYS A 695 -3.95 -16.13 6.11
C CYS A 695 -5.42 -16.54 6.36
N ILE A 696 -6.33 -15.60 6.09
CA ILE A 696 -7.80 -15.77 6.25
C ILE A 696 -8.50 -16.28 4.98
N GLY A 697 -7.76 -16.48 3.88
CA GLY A 697 -8.34 -17.03 2.65
C GLY A 697 -9.15 -16.07 1.77
N CYS A 698 -8.95 -14.74 1.89
CA CYS A 698 -9.73 -13.74 1.15
C CYS A 698 -9.49 -13.72 -0.40
N GLY A 699 -8.41 -14.32 -0.88
CA GLY A 699 -8.06 -14.38 -2.31
C GLY A 699 -7.52 -13.08 -2.93
N ASN A 700 -7.29 -12.00 -2.14
CA ASN A 700 -6.73 -10.75 -2.68
C ASN A 700 -5.37 -10.97 -3.36
N CYS A 701 -4.50 -11.74 -2.73
CA CYS A 701 -3.17 -12.04 -3.27
C CYS A 701 -3.20 -12.83 -4.59
N GLU A 702 -4.19 -13.73 -4.76
CA GLU A 702 -4.40 -14.49 -6.00
C GLU A 702 -4.77 -13.54 -7.14
N ARG A 703 -5.74 -12.65 -6.87
CA ARG A 703 -6.18 -11.61 -7.82
C ARG A 703 -5.08 -10.62 -8.18
N ASN A 704 -4.27 -10.23 -7.20
CA ASN A 704 -3.20 -9.23 -7.39
C ASN A 704 -1.94 -9.80 -8.05
N CYS A 705 -1.80 -11.12 -8.19
CA CYS A 705 -0.61 -11.68 -8.80
C CYS A 705 -0.70 -11.57 -10.33
N PRO A 706 0.11 -10.72 -11.01
CA PRO A 706 0.05 -10.57 -12.47
C PRO A 706 0.46 -11.84 -13.21
N TYR A 707 1.09 -12.78 -12.50
CA TYR A 707 1.67 -14.00 -13.07
C TYR A 707 0.83 -15.25 -12.78
N GLY A 708 -0.29 -15.12 -12.06
CA GLY A 708 -1.19 -16.23 -11.77
C GLY A 708 -0.58 -17.37 -10.94
N VAL A 709 0.44 -17.09 -10.13
CA VAL A 709 1.24 -18.12 -9.43
C VAL A 709 0.74 -18.46 -8.02
N ILE A 710 -0.27 -17.74 -7.53
CA ILE A 710 -0.88 -17.95 -6.22
C ILE A 710 -2.20 -18.70 -6.42
N GLN A 711 -2.42 -19.74 -5.63
CA GLN A 711 -3.61 -20.58 -5.73
C GLN A 711 -4.35 -20.65 -4.40
N MET A 712 -5.67 -20.65 -4.43
CA MET A 712 -6.49 -20.92 -3.24
C MET A 712 -6.70 -22.43 -3.05
N ALA A 713 -6.00 -23.01 -2.08
CA ALA A 713 -6.03 -24.44 -1.81
C ALA A 713 -6.44 -24.76 -0.37
N SER A 714 -7.18 -25.85 -0.22
CA SER A 714 -7.44 -26.47 1.08
C SER A 714 -6.24 -27.32 1.48
N ALA A 715 -5.90 -27.35 2.78
CA ALA A 715 -4.87 -28.26 3.27
C ALA A 715 -5.32 -29.71 3.03
N LYS A 716 -4.52 -30.50 2.29
CA LYS A 716 -4.76 -31.95 2.19
C LYS A 716 -4.22 -32.64 3.44
N GLU A 717 -4.88 -33.70 3.87
CA GLU A 717 -4.36 -34.54 4.96
C GLU A 717 -3.01 -35.14 4.56
N LYS A 718 -2.01 -35.07 5.45
CA LYS A 718 -0.70 -35.68 5.20
C LYS A 718 -0.88 -37.17 4.93
N ALA A 719 -0.37 -37.65 3.79
CA ALA A 719 -0.30 -39.08 3.51
C ALA A 719 0.50 -39.78 4.63
N PRO A 720 0.10 -41.01 5.01
CA PRO A 720 0.84 -41.77 6.01
C PRO A 720 2.28 -42.02 5.55
N GLY A 721 3.25 -41.92 6.46
CA GLY A 721 4.66 -42.17 6.13
C GLY A 721 4.89 -43.60 5.63
N LEU A 722 5.98 -43.82 4.89
CA LEU A 722 6.30 -45.09 4.24
C LEU A 722 6.17 -46.32 5.16
N ILE A 723 6.65 -46.21 6.41
CA ILE A 723 6.54 -47.29 7.41
C ILE A 723 5.09 -47.51 7.84
N ALA A 724 4.32 -46.45 8.05
CA ALA A 724 2.91 -46.55 8.43
C ALA A 724 2.08 -47.16 7.30
N TRP A 725 2.35 -46.79 6.04
CA TRP A 725 1.74 -47.42 4.87
C TRP A 725 2.12 -48.91 4.75
N LEU A 726 3.43 -49.25 4.83
CA LEU A 726 3.92 -50.63 4.79
C LEU A 726 3.31 -51.52 5.90
N MET A 727 3.10 -50.96 7.10
CA MET A 727 2.62 -51.69 8.26
C MET A 727 1.09 -51.81 8.32
N THR A 728 0.35 -50.84 7.78
CA THR A 728 -1.12 -50.77 7.97
C THR A 728 -1.93 -50.86 6.69
N GLY A 729 -1.31 -50.73 5.52
CA GLY A 729 -1.99 -50.70 4.22
C GLY A 729 -3.04 -49.59 4.08
N ARG A 730 -3.10 -48.62 5.00
CA ARG A 730 -4.05 -47.51 4.98
C ARG A 730 -3.46 -46.32 4.22
N GLY A 731 -4.21 -45.80 3.25
CA GLY A 731 -3.87 -44.61 2.47
C GLY A 731 -3.21 -44.92 1.12
N PRO A 732 -3.10 -43.92 0.21
CA PRO A 732 -2.45 -44.09 -1.08
C PRO A 732 -0.96 -44.43 -0.90
N GLY A 733 -0.42 -45.27 -1.78
CA GLY A 733 0.99 -45.64 -1.77
C GLY A 733 1.93 -44.48 -2.13
N PRO A 734 3.24 -44.65 -1.92
CA PRO A 734 4.24 -43.67 -2.35
C PRO A 734 4.06 -43.36 -3.86
N GLY A 735 3.77 -42.10 -4.19
CA GLY A 735 3.55 -41.65 -5.57
C GLY A 735 2.10 -41.76 -6.10
N GLU A 736 1.14 -42.27 -5.32
CA GLU A 736 -0.27 -42.33 -5.73
C GLU A 736 -1.05 -41.04 -5.37
N ARG A 737 -1.93 -40.60 -6.27
CA ARG A 737 -2.77 -39.41 -6.06
C ARG A 737 -3.88 -39.73 -5.05
N GLN A 738 -3.89 -38.98 -3.94
CA GLN A 738 -4.96 -39.03 -2.94
C GLN A 738 -6.26 -38.43 -3.51
N PRO A 739 -7.45 -39.02 -3.28
CA PRO A 739 -8.72 -38.41 -3.66
C PRO A 739 -8.91 -37.06 -2.96
N LEU A 740 -9.55 -36.10 -3.63
CA LEU A 740 -9.87 -34.78 -3.07
C LEU A 740 -10.73 -34.96 -1.79
N ALA A 741 -10.20 -34.51 -0.66
CA ALA A 741 -10.96 -34.45 0.60
C ALA A 741 -12.14 -33.46 0.47
N ALA A 742 -13.23 -33.74 1.18
CA ALA A 742 -14.47 -32.96 1.14
C ALA A 742 -14.27 -31.47 1.45
N GLU A 743 -14.99 -30.63 0.71
CA GLU A 743 -14.93 -29.15 0.58
C GLU A 743 -15.18 -28.30 1.85
N LYS A 744 -15.06 -28.84 3.06
CA LYS A 744 -15.45 -28.13 4.30
C LYS A 744 -14.34 -27.30 4.97
N SER A 745 -13.13 -27.21 4.40
CA SER A 745 -12.05 -26.38 4.96
C SER A 745 -11.89 -25.07 4.19
N VAL A 746 -11.71 -23.97 4.93
CA VAL A 746 -11.43 -22.64 4.36
C VAL A 746 -10.16 -22.73 3.50
N LYS A 747 -10.29 -22.43 2.20
CA LYS A 747 -9.15 -22.38 1.27
C LYS A 747 -8.20 -21.27 1.72
N LYS A 748 -6.91 -21.58 1.85
CA LYS A 748 -5.86 -20.58 2.10
C LYS A 748 -5.06 -20.35 0.83
N ALA A 749 -4.45 -19.18 0.74
CA ALA A 749 -3.55 -18.87 -0.36
C ALA A 749 -2.28 -19.71 -0.24
N VAL A 750 -1.83 -20.27 -1.35
CA VAL A 750 -0.63 -21.09 -1.44
C VAL A 750 0.20 -20.59 -2.61
N LYS A 751 1.50 -20.44 -2.39
CA LYS A 751 2.48 -20.05 -3.42
C LYS A 751 3.86 -20.62 -3.09
N CYS A 752 4.77 -20.63 -4.05
CA CYS A 752 6.16 -20.99 -3.80
C CYS A 752 6.79 -20.02 -2.78
N ASP A 753 7.48 -20.57 -1.78
CA ASP A 753 8.24 -19.90 -0.72
C ASP A 753 9.73 -20.26 -0.79
N MET A 754 10.18 -20.75 -1.96
CA MET A 754 11.52 -21.33 -2.20
C MET A 754 11.94 -22.43 -1.21
N CYS A 755 10.97 -23.06 -0.54
CA CYS A 755 11.24 -23.98 0.56
C CYS A 755 12.18 -23.36 1.61
N LYS A 756 11.97 -22.07 1.96
CA LYS A 756 12.83 -21.28 2.87
C LYS A 756 13.20 -21.99 4.18
N ASP A 757 12.32 -22.86 4.67
CA ASP A 757 12.50 -23.59 5.94
C ASP A 757 13.29 -24.90 5.77
N LEU A 758 13.68 -25.27 4.53
CA LEU A 758 14.49 -26.44 4.23
C LEU A 758 15.95 -26.03 3.99
N ARG A 759 16.85 -26.61 4.79
CA ARG A 759 18.30 -26.37 4.69
C ARG A 759 18.91 -26.66 3.30
N GLY A 760 18.28 -27.55 2.52
CA GLY A 760 18.73 -27.87 1.16
C GLY A 760 18.24 -26.93 0.06
N GLY A 761 17.42 -25.90 0.37
CA GLY A 761 16.83 -24.98 -0.62
C GLY A 761 15.55 -25.49 -1.31
N PRO A 762 15.28 -25.08 -2.56
CA PRO A 762 14.08 -25.49 -3.31
C PRO A 762 14.06 -26.99 -3.65
N ALA A 763 12.99 -27.70 -3.25
CA ALA A 763 12.82 -29.12 -3.54
C ALA A 763 12.73 -29.42 -5.05
N CYS A 764 12.11 -28.51 -5.82
CA CYS A 764 11.94 -28.66 -7.26
C CYS A 764 13.26 -28.69 -8.04
N VAL A 765 14.25 -27.91 -7.61
CA VAL A 765 15.60 -27.89 -8.19
C VAL A 765 16.36 -29.16 -7.80
N ARG A 766 16.37 -29.50 -6.51
CA ARG A 766 17.07 -30.71 -6.02
C ARG A 766 16.55 -32.02 -6.60
N ALA A 767 15.26 -32.08 -6.93
CA ALA A 767 14.63 -33.27 -7.49
C ALA A 767 14.85 -33.42 -9.00
N CYS A 768 15.45 -32.43 -9.67
CA CYS A 768 15.74 -32.50 -11.10
C CYS A 768 16.92 -33.44 -11.37
N PRO A 769 16.72 -34.59 -12.04
CA PRO A 769 17.77 -35.58 -12.23
C PRO A 769 18.84 -35.15 -13.24
N THR A 770 18.52 -34.20 -14.12
CA THR A 770 19.41 -33.71 -15.18
C THR A 770 20.01 -32.34 -14.89
N GLY A 771 19.60 -31.69 -13.80
CA GLY A 771 19.99 -30.30 -13.49
C GLY A 771 19.30 -29.24 -14.35
N ALA A 772 18.29 -29.61 -15.15
CA ALA A 772 17.56 -28.70 -16.03
C ALA A 772 16.81 -27.56 -15.30
N ALA A 773 16.33 -27.80 -14.08
CA ALA A 773 15.57 -26.81 -13.31
C ALA A 773 16.50 -25.97 -12.44
N LEU A 774 16.52 -24.65 -12.66
CA LEU A 774 17.44 -23.72 -12.04
C LEU A 774 16.69 -22.51 -11.49
N ARG A 775 17.16 -21.98 -10.36
CA ARG A 775 16.65 -20.75 -9.74
C ARG A 775 17.71 -19.67 -9.93
N MET A 776 17.33 -18.54 -10.51
CA MET A 776 18.28 -17.51 -10.94
C MET A 776 17.75 -16.10 -10.67
N SER A 777 18.65 -15.20 -10.30
CA SER A 777 18.39 -13.76 -10.25
C SER A 777 18.55 -13.08 -11.62
N PRO A 778 17.94 -11.90 -11.84
CA PRO A 778 18.08 -11.18 -13.11
C PRO A 778 19.54 -10.86 -13.47
N SER A 779 20.36 -10.51 -12.48
CA SER A 779 21.79 -10.20 -12.68
C SER A 779 22.61 -11.41 -13.11
N GLU A 780 22.32 -12.59 -12.57
CA GLU A 780 23.03 -13.82 -12.96
C GLU A 780 22.70 -14.19 -14.41
N PHE A 781 21.44 -14.00 -14.82
CA PHE A 781 21.03 -14.29 -16.19
C PHE A 781 21.70 -13.37 -17.21
N VAL A 782 21.70 -12.06 -16.98
CA VAL A 782 22.35 -11.10 -17.88
C VAL A 782 23.85 -11.36 -18.00
N ASN A 783 24.50 -11.83 -16.93
CA ASN A 783 25.91 -12.21 -16.99
C ASN A 783 26.14 -13.52 -17.76
N LEU A 784 25.25 -14.49 -17.65
CA LEU A 784 25.34 -15.74 -18.40
C LEU A 784 25.15 -15.53 -19.91
N THR A 785 24.24 -14.66 -20.33
CA THR A 785 24.13 -14.29 -21.75
C THR A 785 25.36 -13.52 -22.24
N LYS A 786 25.97 -12.69 -21.39
CA LYS A 786 27.24 -11.98 -21.68
C LYS A 786 28.45 -12.90 -21.85
N GLU A 787 28.48 -14.06 -21.20
CA GLU A 787 29.57 -15.04 -21.30
C GLU A 787 29.36 -16.07 -22.41
N ALA A 788 28.11 -16.31 -22.82
CA ALA A 788 27.72 -17.27 -23.86
C ALA A 788 27.70 -16.68 -25.29
N SER A 789 27.82 -15.35 -25.43
CA SER A 789 27.97 -14.63 -26.71
C SER A 789 29.37 -14.04 -26.85
#